data_AF-A0ABD2AXA7-F1
#
_entry.id   AF-A0ABD2AXA7-F1
#
_cell.length_a   1.000
_cell.length_b   1.000
_cell.length_c   1.000
_cell.angle_alpha   90.00
_cell.angle_beta   90.00
_cell.angle_gamma   90.00
#
_symmetry.space_group_name_H-M   'P 1'
#
loop_
_entity.id
_entity.type
_entity.pdbx_description
1 polymer ?
#
loop_
_entity_poly.entity_id
_entity_poly.type
_entity_poly.pdbx_seq_one_letter_code
_entity_poly.pdbx_strand_id
1 'polypeptide(L)'
;MNTPNEESVNFNVILEEEITERIIELTIINIENIIRNEDTNVIISVEHNSNIFGQSNPIKIEAGIKEPPPIYDVDFSVQIPLLISDRNSIDRLVSTPFLITVSCVNKDENATPTILDTTRTKKSRIPAKNDVQSKVIGLCNVDLMPILLGENLFIEKLILETAQFTFDGNAVSWPNLPRLTIKIKQEEKPFFPSDLEFNFLNITIESIFNPLSSFTDNMDYKAGTFLYGGHENPETVIYSNGKLIHDRDIEKCKCWKSLSHLKSRAKLSKYKLGCNYNDVKNTLEEELKLENTVETDVSRIQWNTMSRHMLQKDDIRRLQNQISKYKYWPFQFMVTETQSGNIKAKSAQAPKIYQCYVDISELLFPGQTKTRIASQLHTFNAIDLMEKTGFEKNIFLDNEMKEPKEKDKRGKASTKNTSGITEMELLMSEPVVTENNKPVFVIIEIEIYHPLVACRLAKDFSNLIHELTTPTDKKPYYPYSADLTEDQYTKCIETLIKTMTESYRDFCQEIDKKSFRSFEENIQDDHLQFCYVPDELTCFIQYLHRTGVYLSMRNALKTKIILLLDQKFKLPSYNLDSCKGQNFVVSVYTYLVEFMHTIVNKTIETNFWNDSSSIVSDLKRFYFYADEAYELGYNEEARRYYTTIIDKEKNDPTTWVRYAIFLLTIGDKERAEECCQEAILLNNRHKIALLIYAAILMEKRLYREAEIFFRSITDFYPRSVEGWAILHLFYIRTDYYPDITIRIAKECMEDKDRDTEIDDREPLAWSMIHCPRNSVYMMTTTFLLKLHLYDLAGIALAQEMSLTGRSTYLLYYMAVQHYLLRRYDDALSHLREAKCQYGMDYSIGCLMGHCYFQEGDFEEAIKYYEFANMLFNRPDNIYLLQLRVGLCYENKKEYEKAKKVFLNACQISPTSQSWLHAGISFYELNQLKEAEVALIEANKIDNCNVDVWGYLCLLNLSLNRYEEFAHCYRQAIKYDLKNEKLLNAIKESMEQLNYKVEILQ
;
A
#
# COMPACT_ATOMS: atom_id res chain seq x y z
N MET A 1 50.98 -30.24 15.90
CA MET A 1 51.91 -29.28 16.53
C MET A 1 51.14 -27.98 16.76
N ASN A 2 51.03 -27.62 18.03
CA ASN A 2 50.74 -26.28 18.60
C ASN A 2 49.38 -25.62 18.30
N THR A 3 48.45 -25.90 19.22
CA THR A 3 47.47 -24.95 19.76
C THR A 3 48.16 -23.68 20.28
N PRO A 4 47.65 -22.47 20.04
CA PRO A 4 47.98 -21.32 20.86
C PRO A 4 47.04 -21.25 22.07
N ASN A 5 47.65 -21.02 23.23
CA ASN A 5 47.01 -20.91 24.54
C ASN A 5 46.04 -19.72 24.59
N GLU A 6 44.80 -19.98 24.97
CA GLU A 6 43.91 -18.96 25.53
C GLU A 6 44.36 -18.68 26.98
N GLU A 7 45.08 -17.59 27.17
CA GLU A 7 45.28 -17.01 28.50
C GLU A 7 43.96 -16.40 28.96
N SER A 8 43.44 -16.98 30.05
CA SER A 8 42.35 -16.48 30.86
C SER A 8 42.69 -15.08 31.40
N VAL A 9 42.26 -14.03 30.71
CA VAL A 9 42.16 -12.69 31.30
C VAL A 9 40.78 -12.58 31.93
N ASN A 10 40.73 -12.81 33.24
CA ASN A 10 39.64 -12.41 34.11
C ASN A 10 39.49 -10.87 34.06
N PHE A 11 38.69 -10.36 33.14
CA PHE A 11 38.07 -9.04 33.30
C PHE A 11 36.72 -9.24 34.02
N ASN A 12 36.79 -9.40 35.34
CA ASN A 12 35.71 -8.95 36.21
C ASN A 12 35.70 -7.42 36.17
N VAL A 13 35.20 -6.85 35.07
CA VAL A 13 34.62 -5.51 35.12
C VAL A 13 33.20 -5.72 35.60
N ILE A 14 33.03 -5.69 36.92
CA ILE A 14 31.76 -5.34 37.52
C ILE A 14 31.49 -3.93 36.98
N LEU A 15 30.68 -3.83 35.92
CA LEU A 15 30.02 -2.60 35.56
C LEU A 15 29.14 -2.28 36.77
N GLU A 16 29.59 -1.34 37.59
CA GLU A 16 28.71 -0.63 38.52
C GLU A 16 27.62 -0.01 37.64
N GLU A 17 26.47 -0.67 37.53
CA GLU A 17 25.26 -0.03 37.02
C GLU A 17 25.02 1.18 37.92
N GLU A 18 25.25 2.39 37.39
CA GLU A 18 24.90 3.62 38.07
C GLU A 18 23.41 3.53 38.45
N ILE A 19 23.16 3.34 39.74
CA ILE A 19 21.81 3.32 40.30
C ILE A 19 21.23 4.71 40.09
N THR A 20 20.47 4.89 39.02
CA THR A 20 19.79 6.14 38.69
C THR A 20 18.49 6.20 39.49
N GLU A 21 18.59 6.80 40.68
CA GLU A 21 17.44 7.14 41.49
C GLU A 21 16.80 8.44 40.97
N ARG A 22 15.48 8.43 40.78
CA ARG A 22 14.66 9.61 40.45
C ARG A 22 13.69 9.89 41.57
N ILE A 23 13.41 11.17 41.81
CA ILE A 23 12.44 11.59 42.80
C ILE A 23 11.31 12.31 42.09
N ILE A 24 10.08 11.84 42.30
CA ILE A 24 8.86 12.54 41.90
C ILE A 24 8.30 13.24 43.14
N GLU A 25 8.04 14.54 43.03
CA GLU A 25 7.41 15.34 44.07
C GLU A 25 5.92 15.50 43.75
N LEU A 26 5.06 15.00 44.65
CA LEU A 26 3.60 15.17 44.59
C LEU A 26 3.19 16.19 45.65
N THR A 27 2.69 17.34 45.22
CA THR A 27 2.21 18.43 46.07
C THR A 27 0.70 18.61 45.94
N ILE A 28 -0.02 18.52 47.06
CA ILE A 28 -1.43 18.89 47.15
C ILE A 28 -1.50 20.38 47.48
N ILE A 29 -1.96 21.18 46.52
CA ILE A 29 -1.98 22.65 46.62
C ILE A 29 -3.16 23.10 47.49
N ASN A 30 -4.37 22.75 47.07
CA ASN A 30 -5.59 23.19 47.72
C ASN A 30 -6.73 22.19 47.60
N ILE A 31 -7.73 22.38 48.44
CA ILE A 31 -8.98 21.62 48.48
C ILE A 31 -10.15 22.60 48.39
N GLU A 32 -11.06 22.34 47.45
CA GLU A 32 -12.16 23.23 47.05
C GLU A 32 -13.51 22.55 47.32
N ASN A 33 -14.56 23.34 47.62
CA ASN A 33 -15.97 22.92 47.66
C ASN A 33 -16.32 21.77 48.65
N ILE A 34 -15.64 21.67 49.79
CA ILE A 34 -16.05 20.75 50.87
C ILE A 34 -17.01 21.45 51.82
N ILE A 35 -18.24 20.95 51.92
CA ILE A 35 -19.29 21.50 52.78
C ILE A 35 -19.57 20.53 53.94
N ARG A 36 -19.55 21.04 55.18
CA ARG A 36 -19.85 20.28 56.40
C ARG A 36 -20.81 21.06 57.31
N ASN A 37 -21.60 20.32 58.06
CA ASN A 37 -22.56 20.89 59.02
C ASN A 37 -21.89 21.34 60.32
N GLU A 38 -20.69 20.85 60.60
CA GLU A 38 -19.90 21.13 61.80
C GLU A 38 -18.43 21.39 61.43
N ASP A 39 -17.74 22.18 62.26
CA ASP A 39 -16.31 22.43 62.15
C ASP A 39 -15.54 21.10 62.28
N THR A 40 -14.95 20.64 61.17
CA THR A 40 -14.28 19.34 61.08
C THR A 40 -12.83 19.49 60.67
N ASN A 41 -11.97 18.70 61.30
CA ASN A 41 -10.57 18.61 60.92
C ASN A 41 -10.40 17.49 59.90
N VAL A 42 -9.72 17.80 58.80
CA VAL A 42 -9.54 16.91 57.67
C VAL A 42 -8.06 16.61 57.48
N ILE A 43 -7.74 15.33 57.34
CA ILE A 43 -6.40 14.84 56.98
C ILE A 43 -6.47 14.24 55.59
N ILE A 44 -5.49 14.59 54.75
CA ILE A 44 -5.28 14.02 53.43
C ILE A 44 -4.13 13.03 53.51
N SER A 45 -4.33 11.83 52.99
CA SER A 45 -3.31 10.77 52.96
C SER A 45 -3.06 10.33 51.52
N VAL A 46 -1.79 10.13 51.18
CA VAL A 46 -1.35 9.66 49.85
C VAL A 46 -0.89 8.21 50.00
N GLU A 47 -1.55 7.31 49.28
CA GLU A 47 -1.34 5.86 49.33
C GLU A 47 -1.01 5.31 47.94
N HIS A 48 -0.09 4.36 47.87
CA HIS A 48 0.18 3.58 46.65
C HIS A 48 0.54 2.14 47.02
N ASN A 49 -0.12 1.16 46.38
CA ASN A 49 -0.01 -0.26 46.69
C ASN A 49 -0.15 -0.61 48.19
N SER A 50 -1.14 -0.01 48.86
CA SER A 50 -1.38 -0.21 50.31
C SER A 50 -0.30 0.31 51.24
N ASN A 51 0.66 1.09 50.73
CA ASN A 51 1.65 1.82 51.51
C ASN A 51 1.30 3.31 51.57
N ILE A 52 1.27 3.88 52.76
CA ILE A 52 1.03 5.31 52.98
C ILE A 52 2.38 6.05 52.86
N PHE A 53 2.49 6.95 51.90
CA PHE A 53 3.71 7.74 51.69
C PHE A 53 3.75 9.01 52.56
N GLY A 54 2.58 9.53 52.95
CA GLY A 54 2.50 10.65 53.88
C GLY A 54 1.06 11.06 54.22
N GLN A 55 0.92 11.84 55.29
CA GLN A 55 -0.33 12.44 55.75
C GLN A 55 -0.16 13.94 56.00
N SER A 56 -1.13 14.75 55.59
CA SER A 56 -1.13 16.20 55.82
C SER A 56 -1.39 16.53 57.29
N ASN A 57 -1.01 17.75 57.69
CA ASN A 57 -1.50 18.31 58.95
C ASN A 57 -3.04 18.45 58.91
N PRO A 58 -3.75 18.41 60.05
CA PRO A 58 -5.20 18.58 60.08
C PRO A 58 -5.62 19.97 59.58
N ILE A 59 -6.40 20.00 58.49
CA ILE A 59 -6.96 21.22 57.90
C ILE A 59 -8.33 21.46 58.53
N LYS A 60 -8.55 22.65 59.09
CA LYS A 60 -9.84 23.00 59.69
C LYS A 60 -10.82 23.46 58.61
N ILE A 61 -11.88 22.69 58.38
CA ILE A 61 -12.99 23.04 57.50
C ILE A 61 -14.11 23.64 58.34
N GLU A 62 -14.52 24.85 57.99
CA GLU A 62 -15.56 25.61 58.70
C GLU A 62 -16.96 25.12 58.31
N ALA A 63 -17.88 25.13 59.27
CA ALA A 63 -19.28 24.75 59.03
C ALA A 63 -20.03 25.77 58.14
N GLY A 64 -20.90 25.26 57.27
CA GLY A 64 -21.85 26.07 56.49
C GLY A 64 -21.45 26.33 55.03
N ILE A 65 -22.40 26.81 54.23
CA ILE A 65 -22.22 27.15 52.81
C ILE A 65 -21.77 28.62 52.73
N LYS A 66 -20.62 28.88 52.10
CA LYS A 66 -20.11 30.23 51.83
C LYS A 66 -20.13 30.51 50.33
N GLU A 67 -20.50 31.73 49.93
CA GLU A 67 -20.42 32.22 48.54
C GLU A 67 -19.46 33.41 48.47
N PRO A 68 -18.35 33.33 47.70
CA PRO A 68 -17.91 32.20 46.88
C PRO A 68 -17.44 31.00 47.73
N PRO A 69 -17.44 29.77 47.16
CA PRO A 69 -17.01 28.59 47.89
C PRO A 69 -15.57 28.73 48.40
N PRO A 70 -15.29 28.28 49.64
CA PRO A 70 -13.98 28.45 50.25
C PRO A 70 -12.95 27.53 49.58
N ILE A 71 -11.78 28.09 49.30
CA ILE A 71 -10.58 27.38 48.88
C ILE A 71 -9.68 27.28 50.12
N TYR A 72 -9.31 26.07 50.50
CA TYR A 72 -8.40 25.84 51.62
C TYR A 72 -7.04 25.43 51.07
N ASP A 73 -6.01 26.24 51.34
CA ASP A 73 -4.63 25.92 50.99
C ASP A 73 -4.09 24.82 51.91
N VAL A 74 -3.38 23.87 51.32
CA VAL A 74 -2.87 22.66 51.98
C VAL A 74 -1.34 22.62 51.93
N ASP A 75 -0.76 22.88 50.76
CA ASP A 75 0.70 22.83 50.49
C ASP A 75 1.41 21.60 51.08
N PHE A 76 0.79 20.43 50.98
CA PHE A 76 1.34 19.16 51.46
C PHE A 76 2.10 18.43 50.36
N SER A 77 3.39 18.18 50.54
CA SER A 77 4.24 17.52 49.54
C SER A 77 4.81 16.19 50.01
N VAL A 78 4.90 15.23 49.09
CA VAL A 78 5.44 13.89 49.30
C VAL A 78 6.46 13.60 48.21
N GLN A 79 7.63 13.09 48.61
CA GLN A 79 8.68 12.65 47.70
C GLN A 79 8.59 11.15 47.48
N ILE A 80 8.61 10.74 46.22
CA ILE A 80 8.49 9.34 45.78
C ILE A 80 9.82 8.98 45.11
N PRO A 81 10.76 8.36 45.83
CA PRO A 81 12.00 7.86 45.24
C PRO A 81 11.71 6.61 44.39
N LEU A 82 12.30 6.56 43.20
CA LEU A 82 12.11 5.51 42.20
C LEU A 82 13.46 5.06 41.65
N LEU A 83 13.67 3.75 41.65
CA LEU A 83 14.80 3.09 41.02
C LEU A 83 14.45 2.74 39.58
N ILE A 84 15.09 3.40 38.60
CA ILE A 84 14.80 3.15 37.18
C ILE A 84 15.27 1.76 36.75
N SER A 85 16.33 1.23 37.38
CA SER A 85 16.88 -0.09 37.06
C SER A 85 15.97 -1.25 37.45
N ASP A 86 15.01 -1.05 38.37
CA ASP A 86 14.09 -2.10 38.80
C ASP A 86 12.77 -2.06 38.00
N ARG A 87 12.66 -2.98 37.03
CA ARG A 87 11.44 -3.18 36.24
C ARG A 87 10.19 -3.30 37.11
N ASN A 88 10.26 -4.05 38.21
CA ASN A 88 9.09 -4.33 39.06
C ASN A 88 8.60 -3.08 39.80
N SER A 89 9.52 -2.18 40.15
CA SER A 89 9.16 -0.91 40.79
C SER A 89 8.41 0.02 39.83
N ILE A 90 8.84 0.12 38.59
CA ILE A 90 8.14 0.92 37.57
C ILE A 90 6.83 0.26 37.14
N ASP A 91 6.80 -1.07 36.95
CA ASP A 91 5.58 -1.79 36.57
C ASP A 91 4.47 -1.61 37.62
N ARG A 92 4.84 -1.63 38.91
CA ARG A 92 3.93 -1.29 40.02
C ARG A 92 3.42 0.15 39.91
N LEU A 93 4.30 1.11 39.66
CA LEU A 93 3.93 2.53 39.53
C LEU A 93 2.92 2.76 38.40
N VAL A 94 3.10 2.04 37.30
CA VAL A 94 2.33 2.20 36.07
C VAL A 94 0.99 1.44 36.14
N SER A 95 0.97 0.30 36.84
CA SER A 95 -0.21 -0.56 37.00
C SER A 95 -1.17 -0.08 38.09
N THR A 96 -0.69 0.66 39.10
CA THR A 96 -1.51 1.18 40.19
C THR A 96 -1.42 2.70 40.31
N PRO A 97 -2.52 3.44 40.14
CA PRO A 97 -2.52 4.87 40.38
C PRO A 97 -2.37 5.17 41.89
N PHE A 98 -1.93 6.38 42.22
CA PHE A 98 -1.88 6.85 43.61
C PHE A 98 -3.30 7.12 44.09
N LEU A 99 -3.67 6.58 45.24
CA LEU A 99 -4.95 6.81 45.88
C LEU A 99 -4.78 7.93 46.92
N ILE A 100 -5.62 8.95 46.83
CA ILE A 100 -5.65 10.04 47.81
C ILE A 100 -6.93 9.90 48.60
N THR A 101 -6.76 9.72 49.91
CA THR A 101 -7.86 9.54 50.85
C THR A 101 -7.95 10.75 51.75
N VAL A 102 -9.11 11.40 51.73
CA VAL A 102 -9.45 12.53 52.59
C VAL A 102 -10.33 12.01 53.72
N SER A 103 -9.94 12.20 54.99
CA SER A 103 -10.62 11.62 56.15
C SER A 103 -10.85 12.65 57.27
N CYS A 104 -11.96 12.49 58.01
CA CYS A 104 -12.24 13.30 59.21
C CYS A 104 -11.51 12.74 60.43
N VAL A 105 -10.99 13.64 61.27
CA VAL A 105 -10.49 13.31 62.61
C VAL A 105 -11.52 13.75 63.65
N ASN A 106 -11.92 12.82 64.54
CA ASN A 106 -12.79 13.16 65.67
C ASN A 106 -11.97 13.89 66.75
N LYS A 107 -12.55 14.97 67.30
CA LYS A 107 -11.96 15.75 68.39
C LYS A 107 -12.00 14.95 69.69
N ASP A 108 -11.06 14.05 69.89
CA ASP A 108 -10.61 13.60 71.20
C ASP A 108 -9.18 13.08 71.05
N GLU A 109 -8.21 13.98 71.27
CA GLU A 109 -6.92 13.74 71.94
C GLU A 109 -6.03 14.99 71.81
N ASN A 110 -6.07 15.84 72.85
CA ASN A 110 -5.01 16.80 73.11
C ASN A 110 -3.83 16.05 73.73
N ALA A 111 -2.81 15.72 72.93
CA ALA A 111 -1.49 15.38 73.44
C ALA A 111 -0.43 16.16 72.64
N THR A 112 0.22 17.09 73.33
CA THR A 112 1.35 17.91 72.88
C THR A 112 2.48 17.08 72.27
N PRO A 113 3.10 17.48 71.14
CA PRO A 113 4.26 16.77 70.60
C PRO A 113 5.50 17.18 71.39
N THR A 114 6.11 16.21 72.09
CA THR A 114 7.42 16.41 72.72
C THR A 114 8.50 15.99 71.71
N ILE A 115 9.41 16.92 71.44
CA ILE A 115 10.62 16.77 70.62
C ILE A 115 11.43 15.56 71.09
N LEU A 116 11.86 14.69 70.18
CA LEU A 116 12.99 13.79 70.42
C LEU A 116 13.78 13.52 69.14
N ASP A 117 15.04 13.95 69.22
CA ASP A 117 16.13 13.80 68.27
C ASP A 117 16.46 12.35 67.92
N THR A 118 17.03 12.24 66.73
CA THR A 118 17.66 11.06 66.13
C THR A 118 18.65 10.30 67.04
N THR A 119 18.59 8.96 67.03
CA THR A 119 19.69 8.01 66.68
C THR A 119 19.45 6.57 67.19
N ARG A 120 19.86 5.59 66.35
CA ARG A 120 20.21 4.16 66.64
C ARG A 120 19.12 3.07 66.75
N THR A 121 19.04 2.28 65.68
CA THR A 121 19.06 0.79 65.60
C THR A 121 18.58 -0.07 66.79
N LYS A 122 17.47 -0.81 66.62
CA LYS A 122 17.37 -2.30 66.63
C LYS A 122 15.91 -2.79 66.66
N LYS A 123 15.69 -3.92 66.00
CA LYS A 123 14.44 -4.72 65.88
C LYS A 123 13.67 -4.86 67.21
N SER A 124 12.35 -4.58 67.19
CA SER A 124 11.39 -5.25 68.07
C SER A 124 9.95 -5.20 67.54
N ARG A 125 9.35 -6.40 67.47
CA ARG A 125 7.92 -6.79 67.45
C ARG A 125 6.84 -5.69 67.32
N ILE A 126 6.03 -5.85 66.28
CA ILE A 126 4.72 -5.22 66.06
C ILE A 126 3.74 -5.61 67.19
N PRO A 127 3.13 -4.66 67.92
CA PRO A 127 1.84 -4.86 68.57
C PRO A 127 0.69 -4.40 67.66
N ALA A 128 -0.47 -5.03 67.85
CA ALA A 128 -1.66 -4.96 67.01
C ALA A 128 -2.21 -3.55 66.80
N LYS A 129 -2.76 -3.32 65.59
CA LYS A 129 -3.56 -2.16 65.19
C LYS A 129 -4.70 -1.92 66.20
N ASN A 130 -4.71 -0.76 66.84
CA ASN A 130 -5.93 -0.17 67.39
C ASN A 130 -6.60 0.63 66.27
N ASP A 131 -7.82 0.24 65.92
CA ASP A 131 -8.71 0.94 64.99
C ASP A 131 -9.11 2.32 65.55
N VAL A 132 -8.60 3.39 64.94
CA VAL A 132 -9.21 4.71 65.02
C VAL A 132 -10.24 4.80 63.89
N GLN A 133 -11.52 4.88 64.23
CA GLN A 133 -12.62 5.02 63.26
C GLN A 133 -12.60 6.42 62.61
N SER A 134 -11.73 6.62 61.61
CA SER A 134 -11.74 7.81 60.76
C SER A 134 -12.83 7.66 59.68
N LYS A 135 -13.77 8.61 59.60
CA LYS A 135 -14.82 8.62 58.56
C LYS A 135 -14.26 9.22 57.27
N VAL A 136 -14.16 8.43 56.20
CA VAL A 136 -13.65 8.87 54.89
C VAL A 136 -14.61 9.88 54.24
N ILE A 137 -14.06 11.03 53.82
CA ILE A 137 -14.76 12.17 53.21
C ILE A 137 -14.80 12.05 51.69
N GLY A 138 -13.77 11.47 51.07
CA GLY A 138 -13.66 11.36 49.63
C GLY A 138 -12.40 10.64 49.23
N LEU A 139 -12.47 9.98 48.07
CA LEU A 139 -11.37 9.26 47.44
C LEU A 139 -11.18 9.82 46.03
N CYS A 140 -9.94 9.99 45.61
CA CYS A 140 -9.58 10.23 44.21
C CYS A 140 -8.28 9.50 43.86
N ASN A 141 -8.02 9.30 42.57
CA ASN A 141 -6.80 8.68 42.10
C ASN A 141 -5.99 9.61 41.18
N VAL A 142 -4.68 9.42 41.14
CA VAL A 142 -3.75 10.16 40.27
C VAL A 142 -2.92 9.17 39.46
N ASP A 143 -2.82 9.39 38.16
CA ASP A 143 -1.99 8.59 37.25
C ASP A 143 -0.71 9.35 36.88
N LEU A 144 0.45 8.75 37.16
CA LEU A 144 1.76 9.38 36.93
C LEU A 144 2.29 9.26 35.49
N MET A 145 1.52 8.67 34.57
CA MET A 145 1.94 8.53 33.16
C MET A 145 2.47 9.80 32.49
N PRO A 146 1.89 11.01 32.68
CA PRO A 146 2.41 12.20 32.00
C PRO A 146 3.90 12.45 32.29
N ILE A 147 4.34 12.21 33.53
CA ILE A 147 5.76 12.34 33.94
C ILE A 147 6.61 11.25 33.29
N LEU A 148 6.13 10.00 33.30
CA LEU A 148 6.84 8.87 32.69
C LEU A 148 7.00 9.02 31.18
N LEU A 149 6.08 9.73 30.52
CA LEU A 149 6.13 10.03 29.10
C LEU A 149 6.97 11.27 28.75
N GLY A 150 7.52 11.96 29.76
CA GLY A 150 8.51 13.04 29.58
C GLY A 150 8.05 14.44 29.99
N GLU A 151 6.86 14.61 30.58
CA GLU A 151 6.48 15.90 31.17
C GLU A 151 7.27 16.15 32.46
N ASN A 152 7.84 17.36 32.63
CA ASN A 152 8.57 17.70 33.86
C ASN A 152 7.64 18.15 35.01
N LEU A 153 6.43 18.61 34.67
CA LEU A 153 5.47 19.19 35.59
C LEU A 153 4.06 19.10 35.01
N PHE A 154 3.11 18.59 35.78
CA PHE A 154 1.69 18.72 35.46
C PHE A 154 0.85 19.08 36.69
N ILE A 155 -0.25 19.78 36.45
CA ILE A 155 -1.22 20.17 37.50
C ILE A 155 -2.58 19.61 37.11
N GLU A 156 -3.19 18.87 38.02
CA GLU A 156 -4.48 18.21 37.79
C GLU A 156 -5.48 18.57 38.90
N LYS A 157 -6.74 18.80 38.50
CA LYS A 157 -7.86 19.00 39.42
C LYS A 157 -8.67 17.71 39.50
N LEU A 158 -8.60 17.03 40.63
CA LEU A 158 -9.32 15.79 40.88
C LEU A 158 -10.61 16.02 41.66
N ILE A 159 -11.62 15.19 41.39
CA ILE A 159 -12.90 15.23 42.08
C ILE A 159 -12.86 14.23 43.25
N LEU A 160 -13.27 14.69 44.43
CA LEU A 160 -13.36 13.86 45.63
C LEU A 160 -14.77 13.26 45.75
N GLU A 161 -14.87 11.94 45.71
CA GLU A 161 -16.16 11.25 45.65
C GLU A 161 -16.29 10.19 46.76
N THR A 162 -17.50 9.97 47.26
CA THR A 162 -17.80 8.96 48.31
C THR A 162 -18.70 7.85 47.80
N ALA A 163 -18.76 6.73 48.53
CA ALA A 163 -19.64 5.60 48.21
C ALA A 163 -21.16 5.94 48.27
N GLN A 164 -21.54 7.10 48.81
CA GLN A 164 -22.94 7.56 48.92
C GLN A 164 -23.28 8.72 47.96
N PHE A 165 -22.30 9.20 47.18
CA PHE A 165 -22.50 10.26 46.19
C PHE A 165 -22.63 9.61 44.81
N THR A 166 -23.86 9.20 44.46
CA THR A 166 -24.19 8.80 43.08
C THR A 166 -24.61 10.04 42.31
N PHE A 167 -24.07 10.21 41.10
CA PHE A 167 -24.47 11.28 40.20
C PHE A 167 -25.85 10.96 39.62
N ASP A 168 -26.90 11.14 40.42
CA ASP A 168 -28.26 11.19 39.90
C ASP A 168 -28.34 12.57 39.23
N GLY A 169 -28.31 12.62 37.89
CA GLY A 169 -28.00 13.81 37.06
C GLY A 169 -28.94 15.03 37.17
N ASN A 170 -29.39 15.40 38.36
CA ASN A 170 -30.39 16.43 38.62
C ASN A 170 -30.06 17.44 39.74
N ALA A 171 -28.86 17.51 40.35
CA ALA A 171 -28.69 18.47 41.45
C ALA A 171 -27.32 19.13 41.77
N VAL A 172 -26.22 18.92 41.03
CA VAL A 172 -24.98 19.71 41.25
C VAL A 172 -24.24 19.94 39.93
N SER A 173 -23.93 21.20 39.59
CA SER A 173 -23.11 21.53 38.43
C SER A 173 -21.64 21.13 38.67
N TRP A 174 -20.95 20.65 37.63
CA TRP A 174 -19.54 20.22 37.73
C TRP A 174 -18.64 21.16 38.56
N PRO A 175 -18.69 22.50 38.41
CA PRO A 175 -17.85 23.45 39.16
C PRO A 175 -18.02 23.40 40.68
N ASN A 176 -19.17 22.91 41.17
CA ASN A 176 -19.52 22.90 42.59
C ASN A 176 -19.18 21.56 43.27
N LEU A 177 -18.59 20.61 42.55
CA LEU A 177 -18.16 19.34 43.12
C LEU A 177 -16.93 19.52 44.03
N PRO A 178 -16.79 18.73 45.11
CA PRO A 178 -15.59 18.70 45.94
C PRO A 178 -14.37 18.35 45.10
N ARG A 179 -13.32 19.18 45.14
CA ARG A 179 -12.15 19.04 44.28
C ARG A 179 -10.85 19.23 45.03
N LEU A 180 -9.79 18.65 44.49
CA LEU A 180 -8.44 18.73 45.03
C LEU A 180 -7.47 19.02 43.88
N THR A 181 -6.67 20.09 44.02
CA THR A 181 -5.66 20.46 43.03
C THR A 181 -4.31 19.89 43.41
N ILE A 182 -3.73 19.09 42.52
CA ILE A 182 -2.44 18.42 42.72
C ILE A 182 -1.46 18.94 41.68
N LYS A 183 -0.22 19.13 42.11
CA LYS A 183 0.93 19.43 41.28
C LYS A 183 1.93 18.31 41.42
N ILE A 184 2.34 17.72 40.30
CA ILE A 184 3.38 16.70 40.27
C ILE A 184 4.55 17.25 39.49
N LYS A 185 5.75 17.13 40.07
CA LYS A 185 6.99 17.66 39.52
C LYS A 185 8.10 16.61 39.54
N GLN A 186 8.95 16.65 38.54
CA GLN A 186 10.23 15.95 38.47
C GLN A 186 11.39 16.94 38.24
N GLU A 187 12.62 16.50 38.47
CA GLU A 187 13.85 17.14 37.97
C GLU A 187 13.82 17.37 36.44
N GLU A 188 14.50 18.40 35.94
CA GLU A 188 14.53 18.80 34.52
C GLU A 188 15.26 17.82 33.58
N LYS A 189 15.62 16.62 34.05
CA LYS A 189 16.24 15.56 33.25
C LYS A 189 15.16 14.58 32.76
N PRO A 190 15.30 14.01 31.55
CA PRO A 190 14.37 12.97 31.09
C PRO A 190 14.29 11.84 32.13
N PHE A 191 13.07 11.38 32.42
CA PHE A 191 12.83 10.36 33.45
C PHE A 191 13.59 9.07 33.12
N PHE A 192 13.48 8.59 31.88
CA PHE A 192 14.24 7.45 31.38
C PHE A 192 15.52 7.88 30.63
N PRO A 193 16.64 7.14 30.75
CA PRO A 193 17.84 7.35 29.93
C PRO A 193 17.54 7.12 28.44
N SER A 194 18.24 7.84 27.55
CA SER A 194 18.05 7.73 26.09
C SER A 194 18.34 6.35 25.51
N ASP A 195 19.15 5.54 26.19
CA ASP A 195 19.57 4.21 25.72
C ASP A 195 18.57 3.09 26.10
N LEU A 196 17.58 3.40 26.93
CA LEU A 196 16.65 2.40 27.47
C LEU A 196 15.40 2.32 26.58
N GLU A 197 15.29 1.26 25.78
CA GLU A 197 14.09 0.96 24.98
C GLU A 197 13.00 0.33 25.87
N PHE A 198 11.91 1.06 26.09
CA PHE A 198 10.73 0.61 26.83
C PHE A 198 9.44 0.90 26.06
N ASN A 199 8.37 0.23 26.46
CA ASN A 199 7.03 0.43 25.94
C ASN A 199 5.98 0.12 27.03
N PHE A 200 4.74 0.54 26.84
CA PHE A 200 3.65 0.28 27.80
C PHE A 200 2.52 -0.47 27.12
N LEU A 201 2.12 -1.58 27.73
CA LEU A 201 1.03 -2.44 27.30
C LEU A 201 -0.18 -2.24 28.21
N ASN A 202 -1.30 -1.81 27.63
CA ASN A 202 -2.61 -1.74 28.26
C ASN A 202 -3.45 -2.94 27.80
N ILE A 203 -3.97 -3.73 28.74
CA ILE A 203 -4.95 -4.80 28.48
C ILE A 203 -6.26 -4.40 29.17
N THR A 204 -7.33 -4.24 28.38
CA THR A 204 -8.66 -3.88 28.87
C THR A 204 -9.65 -5.00 28.56
N ILE A 205 -10.32 -5.52 29.59
CA ILE A 205 -11.44 -6.47 29.45
C ILE A 205 -12.73 -5.68 29.66
N GLU A 206 -13.57 -5.62 28.64
CA GLU A 206 -14.82 -4.85 28.68
C GLU A 206 -15.94 -5.65 29.33
N SER A 207 -16.62 -6.48 28.54
CA SER A 207 -17.78 -7.25 29.00
C SER A 207 -17.95 -8.53 28.19
N ILE A 208 -18.54 -9.55 28.82
CA ILE A 208 -19.14 -10.70 28.13
C ILE A 208 -20.58 -10.35 27.76
N PHE A 209 -20.90 -10.49 26.49
CA PHE A 209 -22.21 -10.25 25.90
C PHE A 209 -22.94 -11.58 25.67
N ASN A 210 -24.27 -11.52 25.65
CA ASN A 210 -25.16 -12.69 25.58
C ASN A 210 -24.85 -13.74 26.67
N PRO A 211 -24.78 -13.38 27.96
CA PRO A 211 -24.45 -14.33 29.03
C PRO A 211 -25.44 -15.50 29.07
N LEU A 212 -24.95 -16.69 29.44
CA LEU A 212 -25.78 -17.90 29.60
C LEU A 212 -26.83 -17.72 30.71
N SER A 213 -27.96 -18.41 30.62
CA SER A 213 -29.00 -18.43 31.68
C SER A 213 -28.47 -18.94 33.03
N SER A 214 -27.37 -19.71 33.03
CA SER A 214 -26.67 -20.13 34.24
C SER A 214 -25.86 -19.02 34.95
N PHE A 215 -25.62 -17.89 34.29
CA PHE A 215 -24.89 -16.77 34.85
C PHE A 215 -25.86 -15.89 35.64
N THR A 216 -25.72 -15.91 36.96
CA THR A 216 -26.59 -15.20 37.91
C THR A 216 -25.81 -14.19 38.75
N ASP A 217 -26.52 -13.29 39.44
CA ASP A 217 -25.93 -12.29 40.34
C ASP A 217 -25.20 -12.89 41.55
N ASN A 218 -25.51 -14.15 41.89
CA ASN A 218 -24.91 -14.87 43.02
C ASN A 218 -23.57 -15.54 42.66
N MET A 219 -23.04 -15.29 41.46
CA MET A 219 -21.78 -15.85 40.98
C MET A 219 -20.67 -14.79 41.03
N ASP A 220 -19.45 -15.22 41.35
CA ASP A 220 -18.22 -14.44 41.22
C ASP A 220 -17.59 -14.75 39.85
N TYR A 221 -17.33 -13.68 39.09
CA TYR A 221 -16.77 -13.75 37.75
C TYR A 221 -15.35 -13.21 37.74
N LYS A 222 -14.40 -14.05 37.31
CA LYS A 222 -12.98 -13.70 37.16
C LYS A 222 -12.53 -13.92 35.73
N ALA A 223 -11.67 -13.05 35.24
CA ALA A 223 -11.00 -13.20 33.95
C ALA A 223 -9.48 -13.23 34.16
N GLY A 224 -8.73 -13.90 33.28
CA GLY A 224 -7.31 -14.10 33.42
C GLY A 224 -6.60 -14.19 32.07
N THR A 225 -5.38 -13.68 31.99
CA THR A 225 -4.51 -13.86 30.83
C THR A 225 -3.04 -13.98 31.23
N PHE A 226 -2.20 -14.47 30.33
CA PHE A 226 -0.75 -14.51 30.49
C PHE A 226 -0.11 -13.21 29.98
N LEU A 227 0.88 -12.70 30.69
CA LEU A 227 1.73 -11.59 30.25
C LEU A 227 3.00 -12.16 29.60
N TYR A 228 3.35 -11.62 28.44
CA TYR A 228 4.54 -12.05 27.69
C TYR A 228 5.87 -11.45 28.20
N GLY A 229 5.87 -10.83 29.38
CA GLY A 229 7.07 -10.24 29.98
C GLY A 229 7.37 -10.81 31.36
N GLY A 230 8.59 -11.30 31.58
CA GLY A 230 9.06 -11.89 32.85
C GLY A 230 10.12 -12.98 32.64
N HIS A 231 10.93 -13.30 33.66
CA HIS A 231 11.92 -14.40 33.61
C HIS A 231 11.27 -15.73 33.27
N GLU A 232 11.87 -16.56 32.40
CA GLU A 232 11.58 -17.96 31.94
C GLU A 232 10.11 -18.50 31.94
N ASN A 233 9.25 -18.15 32.89
CA ASN A 233 7.83 -18.45 32.98
C ASN A 233 6.94 -17.20 32.75
N PRO A 234 5.79 -17.33 32.07
CA PRO A 234 4.83 -16.25 31.85
C PRO A 234 4.14 -15.83 33.16
N GLU A 235 4.02 -14.52 33.41
CA GLU A 235 3.27 -13.98 34.54
C GLU A 235 1.76 -14.04 34.26
N THR A 236 0.92 -14.17 35.30
CA THR A 236 -0.55 -14.23 35.14
C THR A 236 -1.23 -12.96 35.64
N VAL A 237 -2.11 -12.39 34.81
CA VAL A 237 -2.91 -11.20 35.14
C VAL A 237 -4.36 -11.62 35.37
N ILE A 238 -4.83 -11.53 36.62
CA ILE A 238 -6.22 -11.85 36.98
C ILE A 238 -7.04 -10.58 37.21
N TYR A 239 -8.23 -10.51 36.62
CA TYR A 239 -9.27 -9.49 36.80
C TYR A 239 -10.39 -10.08 37.64
N SER A 240 -10.69 -9.44 38.77
CA SER A 240 -11.72 -9.87 39.72
C SER A 240 -12.90 -8.90 39.72
N ASN A 241 -13.98 -9.26 40.42
CA ASN A 241 -15.17 -8.41 40.61
C ASN A 241 -15.96 -8.13 39.32
N GLY A 242 -16.05 -9.09 38.39
CA GLY A 242 -16.99 -8.99 37.27
C GLY A 242 -18.43 -9.02 37.80
N LYS A 243 -19.29 -8.15 37.29
CA LYS A 243 -20.69 -8.05 37.73
C LYS A 243 -21.65 -8.23 36.58
N LEU A 244 -22.73 -8.95 36.80
CA LEU A 244 -23.85 -8.99 35.88
C LEU A 244 -24.63 -7.68 35.99
N ILE A 245 -24.80 -6.98 34.87
CA ILE A 245 -25.47 -5.69 34.77
C ILE A 245 -26.49 -5.77 33.65
N HIS A 246 -27.67 -5.16 33.85
CA HIS A 246 -28.76 -5.11 32.88
C HIS A 246 -28.86 -3.76 32.16
N ASP A 247 -28.37 -2.69 32.77
CA ASP A 247 -28.44 -1.33 32.25
C ASP A 247 -27.16 -0.91 31.55
N ARG A 248 -27.26 0.03 30.59
CA ARG A 248 -26.09 0.62 29.94
C ARG A 248 -25.21 1.42 30.90
N ASP A 249 -23.89 1.27 30.75
CA ASP A 249 -22.92 2.16 31.38
C ASP A 249 -22.91 3.52 30.66
N ILE A 250 -23.41 4.56 31.34
CA ILE A 250 -23.52 5.92 30.81
C ILE A 250 -22.14 6.60 30.75
N GLU A 251 -21.23 6.24 31.65
CA GLU A 251 -19.97 6.96 31.82
C GLU A 251 -18.85 6.40 30.94
N LYS A 252 -18.91 5.10 30.64
CA LYS A 252 -17.97 4.40 29.75
C LYS A 252 -16.49 4.63 30.09
N CYS A 253 -16.17 4.77 31.38
CA CYS A 253 -14.80 4.94 31.85
C CYS A 253 -14.16 3.58 32.17
N LYS A 254 -12.87 3.41 31.80
CA LYS A 254 -12.11 2.23 32.19
C LYS A 254 -11.82 2.27 33.69
N CYS A 255 -11.94 1.14 34.38
CA CYS A 255 -11.62 0.95 35.79
C CYS A 255 -10.20 0.44 35.97
N TRP A 256 -9.48 0.89 36.99
CA TRP A 256 -8.18 0.33 37.35
C TRP A 256 -8.33 -1.05 37.99
N LYS A 257 -7.59 -2.05 37.51
CA LYS A 257 -7.59 -3.42 38.08
C LYS A 257 -7.31 -3.41 39.59
N SER A 258 -6.31 -2.68 40.03
CA SER A 258 -5.90 -2.58 41.44
C SER A 258 -6.96 -1.96 42.34
N LEU A 259 -7.74 -1.01 41.82
CA LEU A 259 -8.78 -0.30 42.56
C LEU A 259 -10.18 -0.88 42.34
N SER A 260 -10.32 -2.00 41.63
CA SER A 260 -11.61 -2.64 41.28
C SER A 260 -12.47 -3.01 42.50
N HIS A 261 -11.85 -3.19 43.67
CA HIS A 261 -12.51 -3.49 44.94
C HIS A 261 -13.21 -2.27 45.57
N LEU A 262 -12.86 -1.05 45.15
CA LEU A 262 -13.48 0.17 45.68
C LEU A 262 -14.92 0.30 45.19
N LYS A 263 -15.81 0.72 46.09
CA LYS A 263 -17.21 1.05 45.75
C LYS A 263 -17.37 2.49 45.25
N SER A 264 -16.38 3.35 45.48
CA SER A 264 -16.37 4.73 44.99
C SER A 264 -15.92 4.81 43.53
N ARG A 265 -16.25 5.94 42.90
CA ARG A 265 -15.79 6.31 41.56
C ARG A 265 -14.28 6.50 41.44
N ALA A 266 -13.54 6.54 42.55
CA ALA A 266 -12.08 6.54 42.57
C ALA A 266 -11.44 5.29 41.94
N LYS A 267 -12.23 4.25 41.60
CA LYS A 267 -11.75 3.14 40.76
C LYS A 267 -11.62 3.49 39.27
N LEU A 268 -12.31 4.53 38.80
CA LEU A 268 -12.36 4.94 37.40
C LEU A 268 -11.05 5.61 37.01
N SER A 269 -10.63 5.40 35.77
CA SER A 269 -9.50 6.07 35.14
C SER A 269 -9.98 7.24 34.27
N LYS A 270 -9.04 8.07 33.83
CA LYS A 270 -9.29 9.11 32.83
C LYS A 270 -9.53 8.56 31.40
N TYR A 271 -9.23 7.28 31.17
CA TYR A 271 -9.35 6.65 29.87
C TYR A 271 -10.77 6.14 29.64
N LYS A 272 -11.34 6.47 28.49
CA LYS A 272 -12.69 6.03 28.08
C LYS A 272 -12.64 4.75 27.26
N LEU A 273 -13.74 4.01 27.25
CA LEU A 273 -13.98 2.88 26.36
C LEU A 273 -14.31 3.38 24.95
N GLY A 274 -13.96 2.59 23.93
CA GLY A 274 -14.23 2.92 22.54
C GLY A 274 -15.73 2.92 22.22
N CYS A 275 -16.21 3.96 21.55
CA CYS A 275 -17.61 4.09 21.12
C CYS A 275 -17.86 3.62 19.69
N ASN A 276 -16.82 3.52 18.85
CA ASN A 276 -16.94 2.99 17.50
C ASN A 276 -16.78 1.46 17.54
N TYR A 277 -17.82 0.72 17.14
CA TYR A 277 -17.79 -0.74 17.11
C TYR A 277 -17.45 -1.31 15.72
N ASN A 278 -17.37 -0.46 14.68
CA ASN A 278 -16.93 -0.88 13.34
C ASN A 278 -15.43 -1.20 13.31
N ASP A 279 -14.65 -0.53 14.17
CA ASP A 279 -13.21 -0.78 14.32
C ASP A 279 -12.91 -2.08 15.10
N VAL A 280 -13.94 -2.75 15.64
CA VAL A 280 -13.77 -3.98 16.42
C VAL A 280 -13.65 -5.16 15.46
N LYS A 281 -12.52 -5.84 15.53
CA LYS A 281 -12.31 -7.08 14.79
C LYS A 281 -13.29 -8.15 15.28
N ASN A 282 -14.24 -8.50 14.43
CA ASN A 282 -15.22 -9.54 14.72
C ASN A 282 -14.64 -10.90 14.34
N THR A 283 -14.40 -11.76 15.33
CA THR A 283 -13.89 -13.14 15.13
C THR A 283 -14.98 -14.20 15.32
N LEU A 284 -16.25 -13.79 15.33
CA LEU A 284 -17.40 -14.68 15.48
C LEU A 284 -17.75 -15.37 14.15
N GLU A 285 -18.22 -16.62 14.21
CA GLU A 285 -18.63 -17.39 13.02
C GLU A 285 -19.93 -16.84 12.37
N GLU A 286 -20.76 -16.12 13.13
CA GLU A 286 -21.96 -15.44 12.64
C GLU A 286 -21.74 -13.92 12.52
N GLU A 287 -22.19 -13.31 11.40
CA GLU A 287 -22.16 -11.87 11.17
C GLU A 287 -23.12 -11.12 12.12
N LEU A 288 -22.68 -10.90 13.35
CA LEU A 288 -23.35 -10.04 14.31
C LEU A 288 -22.96 -8.58 14.10
N LYS A 289 -23.95 -7.72 13.87
CA LYS A 289 -23.77 -6.26 13.97
C LYS A 289 -23.55 -5.89 15.44
N LEU A 290 -22.29 -5.72 15.83
CA LEU A 290 -21.89 -5.48 17.22
C LEU A 290 -22.57 -4.24 17.82
N GLU A 291 -22.71 -3.15 17.05
CA GLU A 291 -23.41 -1.92 17.47
C GLU A 291 -24.78 -2.21 18.08
N ASN A 292 -25.62 -2.97 17.35
CA ASN A 292 -26.97 -3.29 17.79
C ASN A 292 -26.99 -4.14 19.07
N THR A 293 -25.98 -4.98 19.29
CA THR A 293 -25.93 -5.85 20.48
C THR A 293 -25.36 -5.15 21.71
N VAL A 294 -24.41 -4.24 21.53
CA VAL A 294 -23.71 -3.58 22.64
C VAL A 294 -24.48 -2.35 23.14
N GLU A 295 -25.21 -1.66 22.25
CA GLU A 295 -25.95 -0.44 22.56
C GLU A 295 -27.36 -0.68 23.14
N THR A 296 -27.89 -1.89 23.04
CA THR A 296 -29.16 -2.27 23.68
C THR A 296 -29.00 -2.54 25.18
N ASP A 297 -30.03 -2.26 25.99
CA ASP A 297 -30.11 -2.58 27.43
C ASP A 297 -30.30 -4.09 27.63
N VAL A 298 -29.24 -4.85 27.32
CA VAL A 298 -29.15 -6.30 27.44
C VAL A 298 -28.16 -6.67 28.54
N SER A 299 -28.50 -7.72 29.29
CA SER A 299 -27.67 -8.32 30.33
C SER A 299 -26.25 -8.60 29.83
N ARG A 300 -25.24 -8.17 30.59
CA ARG A 300 -23.82 -8.39 30.28
C ARG A 300 -23.02 -8.58 31.56
N ILE A 301 -21.95 -9.38 31.51
CA ILE A 301 -20.99 -9.45 32.62
C ILE A 301 -19.91 -8.42 32.36
N GLN A 302 -19.88 -7.37 33.17
CA GLN A 302 -19.05 -6.20 32.95
C GLN A 302 -17.87 -6.16 33.92
N TRP A 303 -16.68 -5.94 33.38
CA TRP A 303 -15.49 -5.55 34.13
C TRP A 303 -15.09 -4.11 33.81
N ASN A 304 -15.12 -3.72 32.53
CA ASN A 304 -14.58 -2.45 32.02
C ASN A 304 -13.22 -2.11 32.63
N THR A 305 -12.38 -3.11 32.88
CA THR A 305 -11.18 -2.96 33.71
C THR A 305 -9.93 -3.00 32.86
N MET A 306 -9.02 -2.05 33.08
CA MET A 306 -7.70 -1.97 32.47
C MET A 306 -6.60 -2.39 33.44
N SER A 307 -5.56 -3.03 32.89
CA SER A 307 -4.25 -3.19 33.53
C SER A 307 -3.17 -2.66 32.59
N ARG A 308 -2.19 -1.94 33.14
CA ARG A 308 -1.05 -1.41 32.40
C ARG A 308 0.23 -2.07 32.88
N HIS A 309 1.09 -2.44 31.95
CA HIS A 309 2.35 -3.13 32.20
C HIS A 309 3.48 -2.51 31.38
N MET A 310 4.69 -2.51 31.94
CA MET A 310 5.90 -2.06 31.26
C MET A 310 6.54 -3.23 30.50
N LEU A 311 6.91 -2.97 29.24
CA LEU A 311 7.66 -3.89 28.38
C LEU A 311 9.05 -3.34 28.14
N GLN A 312 10.09 -4.13 28.41
CA GLN A 312 11.46 -3.83 28.00
C GLN A 312 11.75 -4.41 26.61
N LYS A 313 12.89 -4.04 26.03
CA LYS A 313 13.37 -4.53 24.72
C LYS A 313 13.22 -6.03 24.51
N ASP A 314 13.56 -6.86 25.51
CA ASP A 314 13.43 -8.32 25.40
C ASP A 314 11.98 -8.80 25.48
N ASP A 315 11.13 -8.15 26.27
CA ASP A 315 9.70 -8.45 26.33
C ASP A 315 9.01 -8.12 25.00
N ILE A 316 9.38 -7.00 24.37
CA ILE A 316 8.87 -6.58 23.05
C ILE A 316 9.21 -7.64 21.99
N ARG A 317 10.46 -8.12 21.96
CA ARG A 317 10.91 -9.17 21.02
C ARG A 317 10.18 -10.49 21.25
N ARG A 318 9.98 -10.90 22.51
CA ARG A 318 9.23 -12.11 22.85
C ARG A 318 7.78 -12.01 22.42
N LEU A 319 7.14 -10.88 22.68
CA LEU A 319 5.77 -10.60 22.25
C LEU A 319 5.65 -10.69 20.72
N GLN A 320 6.56 -10.06 19.98
CA GLN A 320 6.60 -10.14 18.51
C GLN A 320 6.70 -11.59 18.02
N ASN A 321 7.67 -12.36 18.55
CA ASN A 321 7.87 -13.76 18.16
C ASN A 321 6.66 -14.64 18.47
N GLN A 322 5.98 -14.41 19.61
CA GLN A 322 4.78 -15.15 19.99
C GLN A 322 3.60 -14.84 19.05
N ILE A 323 3.38 -13.55 18.73
CA ILE A 323 2.34 -13.15 17.77
C ILE A 323 2.61 -13.79 16.40
N SER A 324 3.87 -13.76 15.92
CA SER A 324 4.23 -14.34 14.63
C SER A 324 4.05 -15.87 14.59
N LYS A 325 4.25 -16.56 15.72
CA LYS A 325 4.18 -18.02 15.79
C LYS A 325 2.76 -18.54 15.96
N TYR A 326 1.97 -17.93 16.85
CA TYR A 326 0.67 -18.47 17.27
C TYR A 326 -0.52 -17.59 16.92
N LYS A 327 -0.31 -16.31 16.57
CA LYS A 327 -1.35 -15.31 16.22
C LYS A 327 -2.33 -14.94 17.35
N TYR A 328 -2.68 -15.88 18.23
CA TYR A 328 -3.71 -15.74 19.26
C TYR A 328 -3.14 -15.50 20.67
N TRP A 329 -3.77 -14.60 21.43
CA TRP A 329 -3.57 -14.40 22.86
C TRP A 329 -4.68 -15.13 23.64
N PRO A 330 -4.35 -16.05 24.57
CA PRO A 330 -5.36 -16.74 25.37
C PRO A 330 -5.91 -15.89 26.51
N PHE A 331 -7.23 -15.96 26.72
CA PHE A 331 -7.91 -15.45 27.90
C PHE A 331 -8.80 -16.54 28.50
N GLN A 332 -8.83 -16.63 29.83
CA GLN A 332 -9.62 -17.61 30.58
C GLN A 332 -10.61 -16.90 31.50
N PHE A 333 -11.81 -17.45 31.65
CA PHE A 333 -12.87 -16.91 32.48
C PHE A 333 -13.37 -17.97 33.46
N MET A 334 -13.36 -17.65 34.75
CA MET A 334 -13.83 -18.52 35.81
C MET A 334 -15.14 -18.01 36.39
N VAL A 335 -16.09 -18.93 36.57
CA VAL A 335 -17.38 -18.70 37.22
C VAL A 335 -17.48 -19.58 38.45
N THR A 336 -17.70 -18.96 39.62
CA THR A 336 -17.79 -19.63 40.93
C THR A 336 -18.99 -19.14 41.73
N GLU A 337 -19.68 -20.00 42.48
CA GLU A 337 -20.76 -19.59 43.38
C GLU A 337 -20.25 -18.78 44.58
N THR A 338 -20.91 -17.66 44.91
CA THR A 338 -20.56 -16.86 46.08
C THR A 338 -21.06 -17.52 47.38
N GLN A 339 -20.14 -17.85 48.29
CA GLN A 339 -20.52 -18.35 49.62
C GLN A 339 -20.93 -17.19 50.52
N SER A 340 -22.23 -16.99 50.72
CA SER A 340 -22.76 -16.02 51.68
C SER A 340 -23.03 -16.69 53.05
N GLY A 341 -22.15 -16.43 54.03
CA GLY A 341 -22.43 -16.57 55.48
C GLY A 341 -22.49 -17.99 56.06
N ASN A 342 -21.58 -18.28 57.01
CA ASN A 342 -21.60 -19.35 58.05
C ASN A 342 -22.63 -20.50 57.91
N ILE A 343 -22.53 -21.30 56.85
CA ILE A 343 -23.19 -22.62 56.79
C ILE A 343 -22.15 -23.66 56.37
N LYS A 344 -22.08 -24.75 57.15
CA LYS A 344 -21.14 -25.86 56.97
C LYS A 344 -21.20 -26.39 55.53
N ALA A 345 -20.04 -26.41 54.89
CA ALA A 345 -19.81 -26.91 53.54
C ALA A 345 -20.42 -28.30 53.30
N LYS A 346 -21.50 -28.35 52.51
CA LYS A 346 -21.88 -29.51 51.71
C LYS A 346 -22.30 -29.01 50.32
N SER A 347 -21.58 -29.53 49.32
CA SER A 347 -21.68 -29.30 47.87
C SER A 347 -21.51 -27.86 47.38
N ALA A 348 -20.28 -27.35 47.36
CA ALA A 348 -19.93 -26.28 46.42
C ALA A 348 -19.74 -26.91 45.03
N GLN A 349 -20.43 -26.38 44.01
CA GLN A 349 -20.26 -26.84 42.63
C GLN A 349 -18.85 -26.48 42.14
N ALA A 350 -18.20 -27.37 41.36
CA ALA A 350 -16.84 -27.13 40.87
C ALA A 350 -16.79 -25.86 39.98
N PRO A 351 -15.70 -25.07 40.04
CA PRO A 351 -15.55 -23.86 39.23
C PRO A 351 -15.65 -24.20 37.74
N LYS A 352 -16.48 -23.45 37.00
CA LYS A 352 -16.56 -23.58 35.53
C LYS A 352 -15.55 -22.63 34.90
N ILE A 353 -14.74 -23.16 33.99
CA ILE A 353 -13.70 -22.40 33.26
C ILE A 353 -14.07 -22.37 31.78
N TYR A 354 -14.04 -21.17 31.22
CA TYR A 354 -14.18 -20.90 29.79
C TYR A 354 -12.91 -20.27 29.26
N GLN A 355 -12.69 -20.32 27.95
CA GLN A 355 -11.53 -19.73 27.29
C GLN A 355 -11.92 -19.03 25.99
N CYS A 356 -11.16 -18.02 25.59
CA CYS A 356 -11.26 -17.41 24.26
C CYS A 356 -9.87 -17.09 23.71
N TYR A 357 -9.79 -16.95 22.38
CA TYR A 357 -8.55 -16.73 21.65
C TYR A 357 -8.63 -15.40 20.92
N VAL A 358 -7.76 -14.47 21.30
CA VAL A 358 -7.80 -13.08 20.82
C VAL A 358 -6.73 -12.88 19.76
N ASP A 359 -7.13 -12.63 18.50
CA ASP A 359 -6.19 -12.48 17.38
C ASP A 359 -5.52 -11.10 17.35
N ILE A 360 -4.29 -11.06 17.86
CA ILE A 360 -3.51 -9.84 18.08
C ILE A 360 -2.52 -9.54 16.94
N SER A 361 -2.62 -10.27 15.82
CA SER A 361 -1.75 -10.07 14.65
C SER A 361 -1.74 -8.63 14.11
N GLU A 362 -2.81 -7.86 14.30
CA GLU A 362 -2.90 -6.45 13.88
C GLU A 362 -1.79 -5.59 14.51
N LEU A 363 -1.30 -5.94 15.71
CA LEU A 363 -0.23 -5.18 16.38
C LEU A 363 1.15 -5.33 15.72
N LEU A 364 1.35 -6.36 14.88
CA LEU A 364 2.55 -6.47 14.04
C LEU A 364 2.46 -5.59 12.79
N PHE A 365 1.29 -5.01 12.50
CA PHE A 365 1.16 -4.09 11.38
C PHE A 365 1.93 -2.78 11.70
N PRO A 366 2.77 -2.29 10.77
CA PRO A 366 3.55 -1.07 10.97
C PRO A 366 2.69 0.13 11.38
N GLY A 367 3.06 0.80 12.47
CA GLY A 367 2.33 1.95 13.01
C GLY A 367 1.12 1.60 13.87
N GLN A 368 0.67 0.35 13.91
CA GLN A 368 -0.48 -0.04 14.71
C GLN A 368 -0.11 -0.09 16.20
N THR A 369 -0.87 0.63 17.00
CA THR A 369 -0.70 0.71 18.46
C THR A 369 -1.82 0.03 19.22
N LYS A 370 -2.96 -0.25 18.59
CA LYS A 370 -4.17 -0.70 19.27
C LYS A 370 -4.91 -1.75 18.46
N THR A 371 -5.50 -2.74 19.12
CA THR A 371 -6.47 -3.67 18.52
C THR A 371 -7.61 -3.93 19.51
N ARG A 372 -8.84 -3.98 19.02
CA ARG A 372 -10.04 -4.24 19.81
C ARG A 372 -10.82 -5.36 19.13
N ILE A 373 -11.07 -6.45 19.86
CA ILE A 373 -11.49 -7.72 19.26
C ILE A 373 -12.70 -8.25 20.00
N ALA A 374 -13.71 -8.70 19.25
CA ALA A 374 -14.83 -9.48 19.76
C ALA A 374 -14.53 -10.97 19.53
N SER A 375 -14.33 -11.73 20.61
CA SER A 375 -13.92 -13.14 20.59
C SER A 375 -14.96 -14.04 21.26
N GLN A 376 -15.29 -15.17 20.62
CA GLN A 376 -16.27 -16.13 21.14
C GLN A 376 -15.70 -16.91 22.33
N LEU A 377 -16.53 -17.16 23.34
CA LEU A 377 -16.17 -18.04 24.45
C LEU A 377 -16.32 -19.50 24.04
N HIS A 378 -15.38 -20.32 24.50
CA HIS A 378 -15.42 -21.77 24.38
C HIS A 378 -15.25 -22.44 25.74
N THR A 379 -15.64 -23.71 25.85
CA THR A 379 -15.32 -24.54 27.02
C THR A 379 -13.79 -24.75 27.14
N PHE A 380 -13.29 -24.90 28.36
CA PHE A 380 -11.86 -25.10 28.58
C PHE A 380 -11.37 -26.45 28.03
N ASN A 381 -10.32 -26.42 27.23
CA ASN A 381 -9.58 -27.59 26.75
C ASN A 381 -8.07 -27.24 26.69
N ALA A 382 -7.25 -28.04 27.38
CA ALA A 382 -5.82 -27.80 27.50
C ALA A 382 -5.03 -28.09 26.20
N ILE A 383 -5.49 -29.03 25.38
CA ILE A 383 -4.86 -29.37 24.09
C ILE A 383 -5.05 -28.21 23.11
N ASP A 384 -6.28 -27.71 23.00
CA ASP A 384 -6.59 -26.59 22.11
C ASP A 384 -5.85 -25.31 22.53
N LEU A 385 -5.67 -25.09 23.83
CA LEU A 385 -4.87 -23.99 24.37
C LEU A 385 -3.40 -24.10 23.92
N MET A 386 -2.82 -25.29 24.03
CA MET A 386 -1.44 -25.56 23.65
C MET A 386 -1.23 -25.42 22.14
N GLU A 387 -2.11 -25.98 21.32
CA GLU A 387 -2.00 -25.89 19.86
C GLU A 387 -2.15 -24.45 19.36
N LYS A 388 -3.13 -23.71 19.88
CA LYS A 388 -3.43 -22.35 19.39
C LYS A 388 -2.51 -21.27 19.96
N THR A 389 -1.91 -21.47 21.14
CA THR A 389 -1.19 -20.40 21.86
C THR A 389 0.16 -20.81 22.44
N GLY A 390 0.47 -22.12 22.47
CA GLY A 390 1.73 -22.63 23.03
C GLY A 390 1.78 -22.69 24.56
N PHE A 391 0.68 -22.42 25.27
CA PHE A 391 0.62 -22.50 26.73
C PHE A 391 -0.01 -23.81 27.21
N GLU A 392 0.62 -24.45 28.19
CA GLU A 392 0.15 -25.73 28.79
C GLU A 392 -0.57 -25.54 30.14
N LYS A 393 -0.38 -24.38 30.81
CA LYS A 393 -0.88 -24.16 32.18
C LYS A 393 -2.26 -23.51 32.21
N ASN A 394 -3.08 -23.89 33.18
CA ASN A 394 -4.32 -23.20 33.51
C ASN A 394 -4.03 -22.04 34.47
N ILE A 395 -4.63 -20.86 34.25
CA ILE A 395 -4.36 -19.67 35.06
C ILE A 395 -4.91 -19.81 36.49
N PHE A 396 -5.98 -20.57 36.68
CA PHE A 396 -6.73 -20.61 37.93
C PHE A 396 -6.60 -21.92 38.72
N LEU A 397 -5.87 -22.91 38.21
CA LEU A 397 -5.68 -24.21 38.86
C LEU A 397 -4.18 -24.48 39.08
N ASP A 398 -3.65 -24.06 40.23
CA ASP A 398 -2.33 -24.48 40.72
C ASP A 398 -2.38 -24.66 42.25
N ASN A 399 -2.47 -25.93 42.71
CA ASN A 399 -1.87 -26.49 43.94
C ASN A 399 -2.54 -27.83 44.34
N GLU A 400 -1.96 -28.97 43.93
CA GLU A 400 -1.86 -30.18 44.77
C GLU A 400 -0.98 -31.27 44.11
N MET A 401 0.32 -30.99 43.93
CA MET A 401 1.32 -32.07 43.91
C MET A 401 2.54 -31.63 44.70
N LYS A 402 2.57 -32.00 45.98
CA LYS A 402 3.82 -32.03 46.75
C LYS A 402 4.70 -33.10 46.12
N GLU A 403 5.87 -32.69 45.64
CA GLU A 403 6.95 -33.60 45.23
C GLU A 403 7.16 -34.70 46.29
N PRO A 404 7.15 -35.99 45.92
CA PRO A 404 7.59 -37.03 46.82
C PRO A 404 9.11 -36.98 46.91
N LYS A 405 9.61 -36.80 48.13
CA LYS A 405 11.03 -36.92 48.48
C LYS A 405 11.62 -38.19 47.90
N GLU A 406 12.66 -38.03 47.09
CA GLU A 406 13.50 -39.10 46.57
C GLU A 406 13.94 -40.05 47.70
N LYS A 407 13.68 -41.33 47.50
CA LYS A 407 14.44 -42.41 48.12
C LYS A 407 14.83 -43.40 47.03
N ASP A 408 16.13 -43.49 46.83
CA ASP A 408 16.82 -44.52 46.06
C ASP A 408 16.24 -45.92 46.25
N LYS A 409 15.98 -46.62 45.14
CA LYS A 409 16.58 -47.94 44.85
C LYS A 409 16.27 -48.43 43.43
N ARG A 410 17.36 -48.80 42.75
CA ARG A 410 17.52 -49.46 41.44
C ARG A 410 16.52 -50.60 41.15
N GLY A 411 16.11 -50.73 39.88
CA GLY A 411 15.91 -52.05 39.25
C GLY A 411 14.90 -52.17 38.10
N LYS A 412 15.45 -52.20 36.87
CA LYS A 412 15.01 -52.96 35.66
C LYS A 412 13.67 -52.68 34.96
N ALA A 413 13.77 -52.64 33.63
CA ALA A 413 12.74 -52.42 32.64
C ALA A 413 11.71 -53.56 32.53
N SER A 414 10.46 -53.21 32.24
CA SER A 414 9.57 -53.98 31.36
C SER A 414 8.39 -53.13 30.87
N THR A 415 8.19 -53.19 29.56
CA THR A 415 7.07 -52.66 28.79
C THR A 415 5.74 -53.36 29.13
N LYS A 416 4.64 -52.62 28.89
CA LYS A 416 3.19 -52.97 28.89
C LYS A 416 2.47 -52.99 30.24
N ASN A 417 1.63 -51.97 30.47
CA ASN A 417 0.19 -52.10 30.26
C ASN A 417 -0.52 -50.74 30.43
N THR A 418 -1.10 -50.30 29.31
CA THR A 418 -2.20 -49.36 29.19
C THR A 418 -3.44 -49.94 29.88
N SER A 419 -3.96 -49.28 30.91
CA SER A 419 -5.39 -49.27 31.28
C SER A 419 -5.58 -48.45 32.56
N GLY A 420 -6.17 -47.26 32.44
CA GLY A 420 -6.58 -46.45 33.59
C GLY A 420 -6.35 -44.94 33.44
N ILE A 421 -6.51 -44.38 32.24
CA ILE A 421 -6.72 -42.94 32.09
C ILE A 421 -8.23 -42.75 32.05
N THR A 422 -8.76 -42.15 33.11
CA THR A 422 -10.17 -41.78 33.27
C THR A 422 -10.65 -40.96 32.08
N GLU A 423 -11.79 -41.37 31.52
CA GLU A 423 -12.47 -40.91 30.29
C GLU A 423 -12.92 -39.42 30.24
N MET A 424 -12.24 -38.49 30.92
CA MET A 424 -12.69 -37.09 31.03
C MET A 424 -11.87 -36.05 30.24
N GLU A 425 -10.84 -36.44 29.50
CA GLU A 425 -9.95 -35.51 28.77
C GLU A 425 -10.08 -35.54 27.24
N LEU A 426 -11.09 -36.22 26.69
CA LEU A 426 -11.30 -36.37 25.24
C LEU A 426 -12.40 -35.48 24.64
N LEU A 427 -12.96 -34.52 25.40
CA LEU A 427 -13.96 -33.59 24.90
C LEU A 427 -13.28 -32.43 24.16
N MET A 428 -13.57 -32.26 22.87
CA MET A 428 -13.15 -31.09 22.09
C MET A 428 -13.72 -29.80 22.69
N SER A 429 -13.02 -28.67 22.56
CA SER A 429 -13.52 -27.37 22.98
C SER A 429 -14.78 -27.00 22.18
N GLU A 430 -15.91 -26.82 22.86
CA GLU A 430 -17.18 -26.46 22.22
C GLU A 430 -17.42 -24.94 22.30
N PRO A 431 -17.89 -24.30 21.22
CA PRO A 431 -18.29 -22.90 21.25
C PRO A 431 -19.50 -22.69 22.15
N VAL A 432 -19.43 -21.68 23.02
CA VAL A 432 -20.52 -21.36 23.92
C VAL A 432 -21.57 -20.53 23.18
N VAL A 433 -22.79 -21.07 23.12
CA VAL A 433 -23.96 -20.42 22.53
C VAL A 433 -25.12 -20.37 23.54
N THR A 434 -25.97 -19.37 23.40
CA THR A 434 -27.22 -19.24 24.17
C THR A 434 -28.30 -20.21 23.66
N GLU A 435 -29.40 -20.34 24.43
CA GLU A 435 -30.57 -21.17 24.05
C GLU A 435 -31.19 -20.78 22.69
N ASN A 436 -30.96 -19.54 22.23
CA ASN A 436 -31.41 -19.02 20.94
C ASN A 436 -30.33 -19.12 19.85
N ASN A 437 -29.32 -19.98 20.02
CA ASN A 437 -28.15 -20.14 19.16
C ASN A 437 -27.27 -18.89 18.96
N LYS A 438 -27.45 -17.82 19.74
CA LYS A 438 -26.55 -16.65 19.66
C LYS A 438 -25.22 -16.94 20.36
N PRO A 439 -24.06 -16.57 19.78
CA PRO A 439 -22.76 -16.77 20.40
C PRO A 439 -22.59 -15.90 21.65
N VAL A 440 -21.93 -16.48 22.65
CA VAL A 440 -21.48 -15.77 23.86
C VAL A 440 -20.06 -15.27 23.60
N PHE A 441 -19.84 -13.96 23.67
CA PHE A 441 -18.56 -13.37 23.27
C PHE A 441 -18.09 -12.28 24.22
N VAL A 442 -16.79 -12.00 24.20
CA VAL A 442 -16.14 -10.96 25.01
C VAL A 442 -15.47 -9.93 24.11
N ILE A 443 -15.53 -8.65 24.50
CA ILE A 443 -14.75 -7.59 23.87
C ILE A 443 -13.50 -7.32 24.71
N ILE A 444 -12.33 -7.45 24.06
CA ILE A 444 -11.02 -7.22 24.67
C ILE A 444 -10.29 -6.17 23.83
N GLU A 445 -9.69 -5.19 24.50
CA GLU A 445 -8.88 -4.15 23.88
C GLU A 445 -7.43 -4.27 24.37
N ILE A 446 -6.49 -4.32 23.43
CA ILE A 446 -5.06 -4.36 23.68
C ILE A 446 -4.44 -3.12 23.02
N GLU A 447 -3.71 -2.34 23.80
CA GLU A 447 -3.08 -1.10 23.35
C GLU A 447 -1.62 -1.09 23.81
N ILE A 448 -0.74 -0.64 22.92
CA ILE A 448 0.69 -0.51 23.13
C ILE A 448 1.06 0.94 22.80
N TYR A 449 1.80 1.61 23.68
CA TYR A 449 2.07 3.04 23.55
C TYR A 449 2.88 3.39 22.29
N HIS A 450 3.97 2.65 22.02
CA HIS A 450 4.71 2.72 20.76
C HIS A 450 4.39 1.49 19.90
N PRO A 451 4.23 1.62 18.57
CA PRO A 451 3.90 0.49 17.72
C PRO A 451 5.03 -0.55 17.76
N LEU A 452 4.68 -1.85 17.79
CA LEU A 452 5.68 -2.92 17.81
C LEU A 452 6.56 -2.89 16.56
N VAL A 453 5.98 -2.48 15.44
CA VAL A 453 6.69 -2.23 14.19
C VAL A 453 6.53 -0.76 13.86
N ALA A 454 7.62 0.00 13.83
CA ALA A 454 7.56 1.42 13.51
C ALA A 454 7.02 1.66 12.09
N CYS A 455 6.11 2.63 11.95
CA CYS A 455 5.70 3.13 10.64
C CYS A 455 6.83 3.98 10.07
N ARG A 456 7.26 3.71 8.83
CA ARG A 456 8.27 4.51 8.14
C ARG A 456 7.58 5.66 7.41
N LEU A 457 8.14 6.86 7.46
CA LEU A 457 7.51 8.03 6.85
C LEU A 457 7.68 8.01 5.33
N ALA A 458 6.79 8.68 4.59
CA ALA A 458 6.84 8.77 3.12
C ALA A 458 8.19 9.28 2.55
N LYS A 459 8.93 10.09 3.34
CA LYS A 459 10.28 10.56 2.98
C LYS A 459 11.30 9.42 3.02
N ASP A 460 11.14 8.48 3.95
CA ASP A 460 12.02 7.33 4.10
C ASP A 460 11.85 6.37 2.92
N PHE A 461 10.61 6.17 2.44
CA PHE A 461 10.35 5.38 1.24
C PHE A 461 10.94 6.02 -0.03
N SER A 462 10.82 7.34 -0.18
CA SER A 462 11.39 8.03 -1.35
C SER A 462 12.92 7.85 -1.40
N ASN A 463 13.59 7.94 -0.24
CA ASN A 463 15.02 7.73 -0.13
C ASN A 463 15.41 6.27 -0.38
N LEU A 464 14.68 5.33 0.20
CA LEU A 464 14.92 3.89 0.04
C LEU A 464 14.69 3.43 -1.40
N ILE A 465 13.64 3.92 -2.05
CA ILE A 465 13.38 3.66 -3.47
C ILE A 465 14.58 4.17 -4.29
N HIS A 466 15.05 5.39 -4.03
CA HIS A 466 16.22 5.94 -4.73
C HIS A 466 17.50 5.13 -4.48
N GLU A 467 17.72 4.63 -3.26
CA GLU A 467 18.83 3.72 -2.95
C GLU A 467 18.73 2.38 -3.72
N LEU A 468 17.51 1.87 -3.89
CA LEU A 468 17.26 0.60 -4.60
C LEU A 468 17.23 0.74 -6.13
N THR A 469 16.94 1.93 -6.67
CA THR A 469 16.82 2.17 -8.12
C THR A 469 18.04 2.85 -8.74
N THR A 470 18.99 3.37 -7.96
CA THR A 470 20.19 4.00 -8.54
C THR A 470 21.09 2.95 -9.19
N PRO A 471 21.29 3.01 -10.52
CA PRO A 471 22.24 2.11 -11.18
C PRO A 471 23.65 2.42 -10.67
N THR A 472 24.41 1.38 -10.35
CA THR A 472 25.82 1.52 -9.93
C THR A 472 26.60 2.37 -10.93
N ASP A 473 27.23 3.45 -10.46
CA ASP A 473 27.96 4.43 -11.27
C ASP A 473 28.86 3.76 -12.32
N LYS A 474 28.46 3.82 -13.60
CA LYS A 474 29.40 3.60 -14.71
C LYS A 474 30.29 4.83 -14.78
N LYS A 475 31.55 4.66 -14.37
CA LYS A 475 32.59 5.71 -14.43
C LYS A 475 32.52 6.44 -15.78
N PRO A 476 32.45 7.79 -15.80
CA PRO A 476 32.38 8.52 -17.06
C PRO A 476 33.63 8.23 -17.89
N TYR A 477 33.41 7.78 -19.13
CA TYR A 477 34.46 7.74 -20.13
C TYR A 477 34.94 9.18 -20.42
N TYR A 478 36.25 9.34 -20.60
CA TYR A 478 36.97 10.61 -20.76
C TYR A 478 36.38 11.51 -21.89
N PRO A 479 36.53 12.85 -21.79
CA PRO A 479 35.64 13.83 -22.40
C PRO A 479 35.96 14.26 -23.85
N TYR A 480 36.54 13.40 -24.69
CA TYR A 480 36.76 13.69 -26.12
C TYR A 480 36.63 12.40 -26.95
N SER A 481 35.39 12.05 -27.33
CA SER A 481 35.10 10.99 -28.30
C SER A 481 34.64 11.59 -29.64
N ALA A 482 34.73 10.82 -30.73
CA ALA A 482 34.24 11.22 -32.05
C ALA A 482 32.75 11.63 -32.01
N ASP A 483 31.95 10.98 -31.18
CA ASP A 483 30.51 11.24 -31.03
C ASP A 483 30.23 12.66 -30.53
N LEU A 484 31.03 13.18 -29.58
CA LEU A 484 30.88 14.55 -29.10
C LEU A 484 31.19 15.58 -30.21
N THR A 485 32.13 15.27 -31.11
CA THR A 485 32.42 16.16 -32.25
C THR A 485 31.33 16.14 -33.31
N GLU A 486 30.67 14.99 -33.51
CA GLU A 486 29.49 14.87 -34.38
C GLU A 486 28.30 15.64 -33.81
N ASP A 487 28.06 15.58 -32.50
CA ASP A 487 27.04 16.38 -31.80
C ASP A 487 27.30 17.88 -31.92
N GLN A 488 28.56 18.31 -31.76
CA GLN A 488 28.93 19.71 -31.92
C GLN A 488 28.76 20.20 -33.37
N TYR A 489 29.04 19.34 -34.36
CA TYR A 489 28.79 19.65 -35.76
C TYR A 489 27.28 19.73 -36.06
N THR A 490 26.49 18.83 -35.47
CA THR A 490 25.02 18.82 -35.56
C THR A 490 24.42 20.11 -35.02
N LYS A 491 24.78 20.50 -33.80
CA LYS A 491 24.34 21.77 -33.20
C LYS A 491 24.79 22.98 -34.02
N CYS A 492 25.98 22.94 -34.61
CA CYS A 492 26.45 24.01 -35.49
C CYS A 492 25.53 24.15 -36.71
N ILE A 493 25.19 23.06 -37.38
CA ILE A 493 24.28 23.10 -38.54
C ILE A 493 22.88 23.60 -38.14
N GLU A 494 22.32 23.15 -37.02
CA GLU A 494 21.02 23.63 -36.53
C GLU A 494 21.01 25.15 -36.28
N THR A 495 22.08 25.67 -35.66
CA THR A 495 22.21 27.13 -35.46
C THR A 495 22.32 27.88 -36.78
N LEU A 496 23.02 27.32 -37.77
CA LEU A 496 23.16 27.93 -39.09
C LEU A 496 21.83 27.97 -39.84
N ILE A 497 21.04 26.89 -39.76
CA ILE A 497 19.69 26.85 -40.35
C ILE A 497 18.82 27.97 -39.74
N LYS A 498 18.78 28.08 -38.41
CA LYS A 498 18.03 29.16 -37.74
C LYS A 498 18.47 30.54 -38.20
N THR A 499 19.79 30.78 -38.20
CA THR A 499 20.37 32.06 -38.64
C THR A 499 20.03 32.36 -40.10
N MET A 500 19.99 31.33 -40.96
CA MET A 500 19.67 31.46 -42.39
C MET A 500 18.17 31.72 -42.60
N THR A 501 17.29 31.07 -41.84
CA THR A 501 15.84 31.32 -41.85
C THR A 501 15.52 32.74 -41.36
N GLU A 502 16.17 33.20 -40.30
CA GLU A 502 16.03 34.57 -39.78
C GLU A 502 16.53 35.60 -40.81
N SER A 503 17.72 35.36 -41.38
CA SER A 503 18.28 36.25 -42.42
C SER A 503 17.41 36.31 -43.68
N TYR A 504 16.76 35.20 -44.04
CA TYR A 504 15.81 35.17 -45.16
C TYR A 504 14.54 35.95 -44.85
N ARG A 505 14.01 35.85 -43.63
CA ARG A 505 12.87 36.65 -43.18
C ARG A 505 13.19 38.14 -43.25
N ASP A 506 14.37 38.54 -42.79
CA ASP A 506 14.83 39.94 -42.84
C ASP A 506 14.99 40.43 -44.28
N PHE A 507 15.51 39.58 -45.17
CA PHE A 507 15.62 39.86 -46.60
C PHE A 507 14.24 40.07 -47.26
N CYS A 508 13.25 39.21 -46.98
CA CYS A 508 11.88 39.38 -47.49
C CYS A 508 11.28 40.70 -47.03
N GLN A 509 11.46 41.07 -45.75
CA GLN A 509 11.00 42.35 -45.23
C GLN A 509 11.69 43.56 -45.89
N GLU A 510 12.96 43.43 -46.29
CA GLU A 510 13.70 44.49 -46.98
C GLU A 510 13.27 44.63 -48.46
N ILE A 511 12.91 43.52 -49.12
CA ILE A 511 12.29 43.52 -50.45
C ILE A 511 10.90 44.16 -50.40
N ASP A 512 10.06 43.77 -49.44
CA ASP A 512 8.72 44.35 -49.27
C ASP A 512 8.77 45.86 -49.00
N LYS A 513 9.78 46.34 -48.28
CA LYS A 513 10.01 47.79 -48.10
C LYS A 513 10.49 48.49 -49.37
N LYS A 514 11.23 47.80 -50.25
CA LYS A 514 11.68 48.34 -51.54
C LYS A 514 10.60 48.31 -52.60
N SER A 515 9.75 47.27 -52.64
CA SER A 515 8.59 47.20 -53.52
C SER A 515 7.56 48.28 -53.16
N PHE A 516 7.42 48.58 -51.86
CA PHE A 516 6.59 49.70 -51.38
C PHE A 516 7.16 51.08 -51.75
N ARG A 517 8.49 51.28 -51.72
CA ARG A 517 9.12 52.54 -52.18
C ARG A 517 9.08 52.74 -53.70
N SER A 518 9.19 51.66 -54.50
CA SER A 518 9.03 51.76 -55.96
C SER A 518 7.59 52.06 -56.41
N PHE A 519 6.61 51.86 -55.53
CA PHE A 519 5.21 52.22 -55.78
C PHE A 519 4.91 53.71 -55.52
N GLU A 520 5.76 54.44 -54.80
CA GLU A 520 5.58 55.88 -54.51
C GLU A 520 6.34 56.81 -55.46
N GLU A 521 7.38 56.34 -56.17
CA GLU A 521 8.23 57.23 -57.00
C GLU A 521 7.97 57.17 -58.52
N ASN A 522 7.11 56.29 -59.05
CA ASN A 522 6.82 56.25 -60.50
C ASN A 522 5.31 56.31 -60.80
N ILE A 523 4.72 57.50 -60.63
CA ILE A 523 3.58 57.95 -61.44
C ILE A 523 4.13 58.98 -62.43
N GLN A 524 4.67 58.50 -63.56
CA GLN A 524 4.54 59.11 -64.89
C GLN A 524 5.47 58.39 -65.88
N ASP A 525 4.93 58.22 -67.08
CA ASP A 525 5.53 57.77 -68.33
C ASP A 525 5.61 56.27 -68.61
N ASP A 526 4.59 55.85 -69.37
CA ASP A 526 4.62 54.79 -70.37
C ASP A 526 5.90 54.88 -71.23
N HIS A 527 6.74 53.84 -71.23
CA HIS A 527 7.26 53.16 -72.41
C HIS A 527 8.33 52.11 -72.04
N LEU A 528 8.07 50.87 -72.47
CA LEU A 528 8.99 49.73 -72.67
C LEU A 528 10.46 49.85 -72.19
N GLN A 529 10.90 48.96 -71.30
CA GLN A 529 12.12 48.16 -71.51
C GLN A 529 12.21 46.94 -70.59
N PHE A 530 12.64 45.80 -71.15
CA PHE A 530 12.99 44.56 -70.46
C PHE A 530 13.84 44.79 -69.18
N CYS A 531 13.39 44.23 -68.05
CA CYS A 531 14.26 43.96 -66.91
C CYS A 531 14.14 42.48 -66.54
N TYR A 532 15.22 41.73 -66.80
CA TYR A 532 15.47 40.41 -66.22
C TYR A 532 15.14 40.44 -64.71
N VAL A 533 14.24 39.57 -64.24
CA VAL A 533 14.11 39.28 -62.81
C VAL A 533 15.32 38.40 -62.45
N PRO A 534 16.29 38.86 -61.64
CA PRO A 534 17.36 37.99 -61.19
C PRO A 534 16.76 36.98 -60.21
N ASP A 535 17.05 35.70 -60.42
CA ASP A 535 16.67 34.57 -59.59
C ASP A 535 16.74 34.94 -58.08
N GLU A 536 15.64 34.77 -57.33
CA GLU A 536 15.51 35.22 -55.92
C GLU A 536 16.67 34.71 -55.05
N LEU A 537 17.16 33.51 -55.38
CA LEU A 537 18.33 32.88 -54.77
C LEU A 537 19.60 33.72 -54.94
N THR A 538 19.83 34.28 -56.13
CA THR A 538 21.01 35.11 -56.42
C THR A 538 20.96 36.42 -55.63
N CYS A 539 19.78 37.03 -55.53
CA CYS A 539 19.56 38.23 -54.73
C CYS A 539 19.78 37.98 -53.23
N PHE A 540 19.31 36.83 -52.72
CA PHE A 540 19.51 36.45 -51.34
C PHE A 540 20.98 36.11 -51.02
N ILE A 541 21.68 35.44 -51.93
CA ILE A 541 23.12 35.16 -51.78
C ILE A 541 23.91 36.48 -51.72
N GLN A 542 23.61 37.44 -52.60
CA GLN A 542 24.23 38.77 -52.56
C GLN A 542 23.91 39.52 -51.25
N TYR A 543 22.69 39.38 -50.73
CA TYR A 543 22.31 39.91 -49.43
C TYR A 543 23.16 39.32 -48.31
N LEU A 544 23.32 37.99 -48.26
CA LEU A 544 24.16 37.31 -47.26
C LEU A 544 25.64 37.71 -47.34
N HIS A 545 26.16 37.99 -48.54
CA HIS A 545 27.51 38.53 -48.72
C HIS A 545 27.61 39.97 -48.22
N ARG A 546 26.62 40.82 -48.50
CA ARG A 546 26.56 42.22 -48.07
C ARG A 546 26.47 42.35 -46.55
N THR A 547 25.69 41.50 -45.88
CA THR A 547 25.51 41.51 -44.42
C THR A 547 26.65 40.83 -43.66
N GLY A 548 27.58 40.16 -44.37
CA GLY A 548 28.69 39.42 -43.76
C GLY A 548 28.27 38.11 -43.09
N VAL A 549 26.98 37.77 -43.08
CA VAL A 549 26.42 36.55 -42.49
C VAL A 549 27.02 35.31 -43.16
N TYR A 550 27.18 35.34 -44.49
CA TYR A 550 27.83 34.25 -45.23
C TYR A 550 29.24 33.93 -44.70
N LEU A 551 30.01 34.97 -44.38
CA LEU A 551 31.39 34.84 -43.92
C LEU A 551 31.45 34.28 -42.49
N SER A 552 30.50 34.68 -41.64
CA SER A 552 30.30 34.15 -40.28
C SER A 552 29.95 32.65 -40.32
N MET A 553 28.95 32.28 -41.13
CA MET A 553 28.51 30.89 -41.30
C MET A 553 29.65 29.99 -41.78
N ARG A 554 30.42 30.46 -42.77
CA ARG A 554 31.59 29.75 -43.29
C ARG A 554 32.67 29.53 -42.24
N ASN A 555 32.94 30.53 -41.40
CA ASN A 555 33.94 30.41 -40.33
C ASN A 555 33.49 29.45 -39.22
N ALA A 556 32.22 29.51 -38.83
CA ALA A 556 31.64 28.58 -37.85
C ALA A 556 31.75 27.12 -38.33
N LEU A 557 31.31 26.84 -39.57
CA LEU A 557 31.47 25.53 -40.21
C LEU A 557 32.94 25.09 -40.26
N LYS A 558 33.84 25.97 -40.73
CA LYS A 558 35.26 25.65 -40.84
C LYS A 558 35.86 25.20 -39.51
N THR A 559 35.59 25.90 -38.41
CA THR A 559 36.14 25.53 -37.10
C THR A 559 35.65 24.17 -36.61
N LYS A 560 34.37 23.86 -36.81
CA LYS A 560 33.78 22.59 -36.38
C LYS A 560 34.16 21.41 -37.28
N ILE A 561 34.27 21.64 -38.59
CA ILE A 561 34.77 20.63 -39.54
C ILE A 561 36.22 20.27 -39.20
N ILE A 562 37.09 21.24 -38.90
CA ILE A 562 38.48 20.96 -38.53
C ILE A 562 38.54 20.04 -37.29
N LEU A 563 37.74 20.31 -36.26
CA LEU A 563 37.67 19.47 -35.07
C LEU A 563 37.17 18.04 -35.37
N LEU A 564 36.17 17.90 -36.23
CA LEU A 564 35.62 16.61 -36.63
C LEU A 564 36.62 15.79 -37.47
N LEU A 565 37.35 16.45 -38.37
CA LEU A 565 38.37 15.81 -39.20
C LEU A 565 39.56 15.30 -38.37
N ASP A 566 40.00 16.07 -37.39
CA ASP A 566 41.15 15.74 -36.55
C ASP A 566 40.86 14.51 -35.66
N GLN A 567 39.64 14.43 -35.10
CA GLN A 567 39.24 13.34 -34.20
C GLN A 567 38.81 12.06 -34.94
N LYS A 568 38.01 12.19 -36.01
CA LYS A 568 37.38 11.03 -36.68
C LYS A 568 38.26 10.42 -37.77
N PHE A 569 38.99 11.24 -38.52
CA PHE A 569 39.66 10.78 -39.74
C PHE A 569 41.20 10.73 -39.64
N LYS A 570 41.82 11.17 -38.52
CA LYS A 570 43.27 11.13 -38.21
C LYS A 570 44.17 11.27 -39.45
N LEU A 571 44.44 12.50 -39.89
CA LEU A 571 45.14 12.77 -41.15
C LEU A 571 46.50 12.03 -41.29
N PRO A 572 46.69 11.21 -42.34
CA PRO A 572 48.02 10.72 -42.72
C PRO A 572 48.84 11.83 -43.39
N SER A 573 50.06 12.06 -42.91
CA SER A 573 50.95 13.16 -43.33
C SER A 573 51.67 12.91 -44.67
N TYR A 574 50.98 12.41 -45.71
CA TYR A 574 51.59 12.20 -47.04
C TYR A 574 50.82 12.92 -48.16
N ASN A 575 51.59 13.67 -48.96
CA ASN A 575 51.23 14.60 -50.05
C ASN A 575 49.78 14.55 -50.58
N LEU A 576 49.08 15.67 -50.34
CA LEU A 576 47.76 16.04 -50.87
C LEU A 576 47.65 15.99 -52.41
N ASP A 577 48.78 15.96 -53.12
CA ASP A 577 48.83 15.94 -54.59
C ASP A 577 48.74 14.52 -55.19
N SER A 578 48.64 13.47 -54.37
CA SER A 578 48.44 12.10 -54.86
C SER A 578 46.96 11.80 -55.12
N CYS A 579 46.66 10.94 -56.10
CA CYS A 579 45.30 10.48 -56.40
C CYS A 579 44.59 9.86 -55.17
N LYS A 580 45.36 9.29 -54.23
CA LYS A 580 44.85 8.77 -52.95
C LYS A 580 44.42 9.88 -51.98
N GLY A 581 45.14 11.01 -51.96
CA GLY A 581 44.75 12.18 -51.18
C GLY A 581 43.48 12.85 -51.72
N GLN A 582 43.34 12.95 -53.04
CA GLN A 582 42.13 13.46 -53.68
C GLN A 582 40.90 12.57 -53.39
N ASN A 583 41.04 11.24 -53.47
CA ASN A 583 39.96 10.31 -53.13
C ASN A 583 39.52 10.42 -51.65
N PHE A 584 40.48 10.64 -50.74
CA PHE A 584 40.17 10.87 -49.33
C PHE A 584 39.39 12.17 -49.11
N VAL A 585 39.80 13.27 -49.76
CA VAL A 585 39.06 14.54 -49.71
C VAL A 585 37.64 14.37 -50.25
N VAL A 586 37.45 13.61 -51.33
CA VAL A 586 36.12 13.31 -51.89
C VAL A 586 35.27 12.50 -50.90
N SER A 587 35.83 11.48 -50.24
CA SER A 587 35.09 10.68 -49.23
C SER A 587 34.69 11.49 -47.99
N VAL A 588 35.55 12.42 -47.57
CA VAL A 588 35.27 13.30 -46.45
C VAL A 588 34.21 14.33 -46.82
N TYR A 589 34.29 14.90 -48.03
CA TYR A 589 33.30 15.84 -48.53
C TYR A 589 31.92 15.20 -48.67
N THR A 590 31.84 14.01 -49.26
CA THR A 590 30.58 13.25 -49.38
C THR A 590 29.98 12.96 -48.01
N TYR A 591 30.77 12.47 -47.06
CA TYR A 591 30.32 12.22 -45.70
C TYR A 591 29.78 13.49 -45.01
N LEU A 592 30.49 14.62 -45.08
CA LEU A 592 30.06 15.87 -44.45
C LEU A 592 28.78 16.44 -45.05
N VAL A 593 28.60 16.30 -46.37
CA VAL A 593 27.43 16.77 -47.10
C VAL A 593 26.21 15.88 -46.84
N GLU A 594 26.37 14.55 -46.89
CA GLU A 594 25.30 13.62 -46.52
C GLU A 594 24.83 13.84 -45.09
N PHE A 595 25.78 13.96 -44.15
CA PHE A 595 25.45 14.21 -42.76
C PHE A 595 24.73 15.55 -42.56
N MET A 596 25.15 16.60 -43.27
CA MET A 596 24.47 17.90 -43.26
C MET A 596 23.04 17.79 -43.81
N HIS A 597 22.83 17.09 -44.93
CA HIS A 597 21.50 16.87 -45.49
C HIS A 597 20.56 16.13 -44.53
N THR A 598 21.05 15.08 -43.86
CA THR A 598 20.27 14.36 -42.85
C THR A 598 19.82 15.30 -41.72
N ILE A 599 20.71 16.16 -41.23
CA ILE A 599 20.41 17.10 -40.15
C ILE A 599 19.39 18.14 -40.61
N VAL A 600 19.59 18.73 -41.79
CA VAL A 600 18.71 19.77 -42.35
C VAL A 600 17.29 19.22 -42.55
N ASN A 601 17.16 18.03 -43.15
CA ASN A 601 15.86 17.41 -43.37
C ASN A 601 15.14 17.13 -42.05
N LYS A 602 15.87 16.58 -41.06
CA LYS A 602 15.35 16.35 -39.72
C LYS A 602 14.87 17.64 -39.04
N THR A 603 15.61 18.74 -39.15
CA THR A 603 15.21 20.02 -38.53
C THR A 603 13.99 20.64 -39.21
N ILE A 604 13.91 20.56 -40.55
CA ILE A 604 12.75 21.04 -41.31
C ILE A 604 11.51 20.22 -40.94
N GLU A 605 11.63 18.90 -40.89
CA GLU A 605 10.56 18.01 -40.43
C GLU A 605 10.10 18.43 -39.04
N THR A 606 10.99 18.55 -38.05
CA THR A 606 10.61 18.94 -36.67
C THR A 606 9.87 20.27 -36.57
N ASN A 607 10.13 21.24 -37.46
CA ASN A 607 9.44 22.53 -37.44
C ASN A 607 8.01 22.47 -37.99
N PHE A 608 7.64 21.44 -38.77
CA PHE A 608 6.26 21.20 -39.19
C PHE A 608 5.39 20.55 -38.10
N TRP A 609 6.01 19.88 -37.11
CA TRP A 609 5.30 19.14 -36.05
C TRP A 609 5.04 19.93 -34.77
N ASN A 610 5.43 21.21 -34.69
CA ASN A 610 5.36 22.02 -33.46
C ASN A 610 3.98 22.64 -33.14
N ASP A 611 2.88 22.09 -33.66
CA ASP A 611 1.53 22.38 -33.16
C ASP A 611 1.18 21.36 -32.06
N SER A 612 1.30 21.76 -30.78
CA SER A 612 1.18 20.87 -29.61
C SER A 612 -0.17 20.14 -29.47
N SER A 613 -1.21 20.57 -30.19
CA SER A 613 -2.52 19.90 -30.25
C SER A 613 -2.54 18.69 -31.19
N SER A 614 -1.66 18.62 -32.20
CA SER A 614 -1.56 17.45 -33.09
C SER A 614 -0.85 16.28 -32.41
N ILE A 615 0.19 16.57 -31.61
CA ILE A 615 1.03 15.57 -30.93
C ILE A 615 0.21 14.65 -30.01
N VAL A 616 -0.70 15.21 -29.21
CA VAL A 616 -1.53 14.42 -28.27
C VAL A 616 -2.53 13.53 -29.02
N SER A 617 -3.12 14.03 -30.11
CA SER A 617 -4.01 13.22 -30.96
C SER A 617 -3.25 12.07 -31.63
N ASP A 618 -2.03 12.34 -32.09
CA ASP A 618 -1.16 11.36 -32.73
C ASP A 618 -0.71 10.27 -31.75
N LEU A 619 -0.32 10.62 -30.52
CA LEU A 619 0.10 9.66 -29.48
C LEU A 619 -1.00 8.66 -29.13
N LYS A 620 -2.23 9.14 -28.93
CA LYS A 620 -3.37 8.25 -28.65
C LYS A 620 -3.60 7.24 -29.77
N ARG A 621 -3.35 7.65 -31.02
CA ARG A 621 -3.45 6.82 -32.22
C ARG A 621 -2.31 5.81 -32.30
N PHE A 622 -1.08 6.20 -31.96
CA PHE A 622 0.06 5.27 -31.88
C PHE A 622 -0.13 4.18 -30.82
N TYR A 623 -0.68 4.51 -29.64
CA TYR A 623 -1.04 3.48 -28.65
C TYR A 623 -2.06 2.50 -29.20
N PHE A 624 -3.09 3.00 -29.89
CA PHE A 624 -4.10 2.15 -30.51
C PHE A 624 -3.50 1.22 -31.57
N TYR A 625 -2.58 1.71 -32.41
CA TYR A 625 -1.87 0.89 -33.39
C TYR A 625 -0.96 -0.15 -32.76
N ALA A 626 -0.31 0.19 -31.64
CA ALA A 626 0.52 -0.75 -30.91
C ALA A 626 -0.33 -1.90 -30.32
N ASP A 627 -1.47 -1.57 -29.72
CA ASP A 627 -2.40 -2.55 -29.14
C ASP A 627 -3.05 -3.42 -30.23
N GLU A 628 -3.41 -2.82 -31.37
CA GLU A 628 -3.89 -3.54 -32.57
C GLU A 628 -2.84 -4.54 -33.08
N ALA A 629 -1.60 -4.08 -33.29
CA ALA A 629 -0.52 -4.92 -33.79
C ALA A 629 -0.23 -6.10 -32.84
N TYR A 630 -0.28 -5.86 -31.52
CA TYR A 630 -0.14 -6.92 -30.52
C TYR A 630 -1.29 -7.95 -30.62
N GLU A 631 -2.54 -7.53 -30.69
CA GLU A 631 -3.71 -8.43 -30.78
C GLU A 631 -3.75 -9.25 -32.09
N LEU A 632 -3.05 -8.80 -33.12
CA LEU A 632 -2.86 -9.54 -34.38
C LEU A 632 -1.61 -10.43 -34.38
N GLY A 633 -0.76 -10.34 -33.34
CA GLY A 633 0.47 -11.14 -33.21
C GLY A 633 1.73 -10.50 -33.81
N TYR A 634 1.66 -9.25 -34.28
CA TYR A 634 2.79 -8.49 -34.84
C TYR A 634 3.61 -7.78 -33.75
N ASN A 635 4.29 -8.57 -32.91
CA ASN A 635 5.03 -8.08 -31.75
C ASN A 635 6.12 -7.03 -32.07
N GLU A 636 6.84 -7.17 -33.18
CA GLU A 636 7.91 -6.22 -33.54
C GLU A 636 7.35 -4.88 -34.03
N GLU A 637 6.19 -4.88 -34.71
CA GLU A 637 5.51 -3.64 -35.10
C GLU A 637 4.98 -2.90 -33.87
N ALA A 638 4.35 -3.63 -32.94
CA ALA A 638 3.90 -3.08 -31.67
C ALA A 638 5.09 -2.47 -30.88
N ARG A 639 6.23 -3.18 -30.82
CA ARG A 639 7.46 -2.66 -30.21
C ARG A 639 7.93 -1.38 -30.89
N ARG A 640 7.94 -1.34 -32.23
CA ARG A 640 8.32 -0.15 -32.99
C ARG A 640 7.42 1.04 -32.61
N TYR A 641 6.10 0.86 -32.60
CA TYR A 641 5.18 1.92 -32.19
C TYR A 641 5.49 2.44 -30.78
N TYR A 642 5.64 1.56 -29.78
CA TYR A 642 6.01 1.98 -28.42
C TYR A 642 7.36 2.71 -28.35
N THR A 643 8.39 2.24 -29.07
CA THR A 643 9.70 2.93 -29.10
C THR A 643 9.59 4.31 -29.75
N THR A 644 8.79 4.47 -30.82
CA THR A 644 8.57 5.79 -31.44
C THR A 644 7.82 6.76 -30.52
N ILE A 645 6.94 6.24 -29.64
CA ILE A 645 6.25 7.04 -28.62
C ILE A 645 7.26 7.53 -27.58
N ILE A 646 8.09 6.62 -27.05
CA ILE A 646 9.13 6.96 -26.07
C ILE A 646 10.11 7.98 -26.66
N ASP A 647 10.50 7.82 -27.93
CA ASP A 647 11.41 8.77 -28.58
C ASP A 647 10.83 10.18 -28.70
N LYS A 648 9.51 10.30 -28.83
CA LYS A 648 8.79 11.59 -28.83
C LYS A 648 8.66 12.18 -27.42
N GLU A 649 8.38 11.35 -26.41
CA GLU A 649 8.10 11.79 -25.03
C GLU A 649 8.96 11.03 -24.00
N LYS A 650 10.28 11.27 -24.02
CA LYS A 650 11.23 10.60 -23.11
C LYS A 650 11.04 10.95 -21.63
N ASN A 651 10.49 12.13 -21.35
CA ASN A 651 10.40 12.68 -20.00
C ASN A 651 9.10 12.29 -19.28
N ASP A 652 8.14 11.67 -19.96
CA ASP A 652 6.89 11.25 -19.34
C ASP A 652 7.00 9.81 -18.79
N PRO A 653 6.83 9.59 -17.47
CA PRO A 653 6.86 8.25 -16.90
C PRO A 653 5.78 7.32 -17.47
N THR A 654 4.64 7.86 -17.91
CA THR A 654 3.53 7.02 -18.36
C THR A 654 3.84 6.25 -19.65
N THR A 655 4.68 6.82 -20.53
CA THR A 655 5.10 6.18 -21.78
C THR A 655 5.96 4.94 -21.51
N TRP A 656 6.92 5.05 -20.60
CA TRP A 656 7.76 3.95 -20.12
C TRP A 656 6.95 2.85 -19.45
N VAL A 657 5.97 3.22 -18.62
CA VAL A 657 5.08 2.26 -17.96
C VAL A 657 4.21 1.51 -18.97
N ARG A 658 3.63 2.20 -19.96
CA ARG A 658 2.84 1.53 -21.00
C ARG A 658 3.69 0.55 -21.81
N TYR A 659 4.93 0.91 -22.12
CA TYR A 659 5.86 -0.01 -22.77
C TYR A 659 6.23 -1.19 -21.86
N ALA A 660 6.43 -0.97 -20.56
CA ALA A 660 6.65 -2.05 -19.60
C ALA A 660 5.46 -3.03 -19.54
N ILE A 661 4.22 -2.53 -19.54
CA ILE A 661 3.01 -3.37 -19.61
C ILE A 661 3.05 -4.23 -20.88
N PHE A 662 3.33 -3.65 -22.05
CA PHE A 662 3.49 -4.37 -23.30
C PHE A 662 4.62 -5.42 -23.25
N LEU A 663 5.77 -5.11 -22.65
CA LEU A 663 6.86 -6.06 -22.50
C LEU A 663 6.48 -7.25 -21.61
N LEU A 664 5.69 -7.01 -20.55
CA LEU A 664 5.13 -8.08 -19.72
C LEU A 664 4.19 -9.00 -20.52
N THR A 665 3.42 -8.46 -21.48
CA THR A 665 2.51 -9.30 -22.31
C THR A 665 3.28 -10.25 -23.23
N ILE A 666 4.44 -9.83 -23.73
CA ILE A 666 5.34 -10.65 -24.54
C ILE A 666 6.18 -11.60 -23.66
N GLY A 667 6.27 -11.34 -22.35
CA GLY A 667 7.09 -12.10 -21.40
C GLY A 667 8.54 -11.63 -21.31
N ASP A 668 8.87 -10.44 -21.84
CA ASP A 668 10.19 -9.81 -21.76
C ASP A 668 10.33 -9.03 -20.45
N LYS A 669 10.44 -9.78 -19.34
CA LYS A 669 10.38 -9.23 -17.98
C LYS A 669 11.61 -8.38 -17.62
N GLU A 670 12.76 -8.68 -18.20
CA GLU A 670 14.01 -7.96 -17.93
C GLU A 670 13.94 -6.53 -18.44
N ARG A 671 13.51 -6.32 -19.69
CA ARG A 671 13.34 -4.96 -20.23
C ARG A 671 12.17 -4.22 -19.58
N ALA A 672 11.12 -4.94 -19.18
CA ALA A 672 10.00 -4.34 -18.45
C ALA A 672 10.48 -3.73 -17.12
N GLU A 673 11.36 -4.44 -16.42
CA GLU A 673 11.98 -3.96 -15.18
C GLU A 673 12.82 -2.69 -15.40
N GLU A 674 13.67 -2.67 -16.44
CA GLU A 674 14.46 -1.49 -16.80
C GLU A 674 13.55 -0.28 -17.11
N CYS A 675 12.47 -0.49 -17.86
CA CYS A 675 11.51 0.57 -18.18
C CYS A 675 10.79 1.08 -16.93
N CYS A 676 10.46 0.19 -15.98
CA CYS A 676 9.89 0.61 -14.70
C CYS A 676 10.90 1.40 -13.84
N GLN A 677 12.18 1.01 -13.84
CA GLN A 677 13.22 1.76 -13.14
C GLN A 677 13.36 3.17 -13.71
N GLU A 678 13.42 3.31 -15.04
CA GLU A 678 13.45 4.63 -15.70
C GLU A 678 12.22 5.48 -15.35
N ALA A 679 11.01 4.87 -15.36
CA ALA A 679 9.79 5.56 -14.95
C ALA A 679 9.82 6.03 -13.48
N ILE A 680 10.37 5.22 -12.58
CA ILE A 680 10.52 5.55 -11.15
C ILE A 680 11.59 6.63 -10.93
N LEU A 681 12.68 6.62 -11.72
CA LEU A 681 13.71 7.67 -11.70
C LEU A 681 13.15 9.03 -12.14
N LEU A 682 12.26 9.04 -13.16
CA LEU A 682 11.57 10.24 -13.60
C LEU A 682 10.52 10.72 -12.58
N ASN A 683 9.75 9.80 -12.01
CA ASN A 683 8.76 10.09 -10.97
C ASN A 683 8.69 8.96 -9.92
N ASN A 684 9.29 9.23 -8.77
CA ASN A 684 9.37 8.28 -7.65
C ASN A 684 8.03 7.95 -6.98
N ARG A 685 6.95 8.67 -7.34
CA ARG A 685 5.59 8.44 -6.82
C ARG A 685 4.68 7.81 -7.85
N HIS A 686 5.15 7.48 -9.06
CA HIS A 686 4.26 6.97 -10.10
C HIS A 686 3.64 5.61 -9.72
N LYS A 687 2.35 5.62 -9.33
CA LYS A 687 1.59 4.47 -8.77
C LYS A 687 1.79 3.17 -9.57
N ILE A 688 1.53 3.22 -10.88
CA ILE A 688 1.57 2.04 -11.75
C ILE A 688 3.01 1.53 -11.93
N ALA A 689 4.01 2.42 -11.93
CA ALA A 689 5.41 2.01 -12.12
C ALA A 689 5.92 1.25 -10.89
N LEU A 690 5.65 1.78 -9.69
CA LEU A 690 5.97 1.13 -8.42
C LEU A 690 5.28 -0.23 -8.31
N LEU A 691 4.03 -0.32 -8.75
CA LEU A 691 3.23 -1.54 -8.68
C LEU A 691 3.74 -2.64 -9.61
N ILE A 692 4.01 -2.30 -10.87
CA ILE A 692 4.57 -3.26 -11.84
C ILE A 692 5.95 -3.71 -11.38
N TYR A 693 6.80 -2.79 -10.92
CA TYR A 693 8.12 -3.13 -10.40
C TYR A 693 8.03 -4.06 -9.18
N ALA A 694 7.13 -3.77 -8.23
CA ALA A 694 6.87 -4.63 -7.08
C ALA A 694 6.40 -6.04 -7.49
N ALA A 695 5.54 -6.13 -8.51
CA ALA A 695 5.07 -7.41 -9.03
C ALA A 695 6.20 -8.22 -9.69
N ILE A 696 7.08 -7.59 -10.47
CA ILE A 696 8.26 -8.24 -11.05
C ILE A 696 9.20 -8.76 -9.94
N LEU A 697 9.46 -7.96 -8.89
CA LEU A 697 10.26 -8.38 -7.74
C LEU A 697 9.64 -9.56 -6.98
N MET A 698 8.32 -9.57 -6.85
CA MET A 698 7.58 -10.67 -6.23
C MET A 698 7.74 -11.97 -7.02
N GLU A 699 7.63 -11.92 -8.36
CA GLU A 699 7.87 -13.07 -9.22
C GLU A 699 9.32 -13.58 -9.13
N LYS A 700 10.29 -12.67 -8.98
CA LYS A 700 11.70 -13.00 -8.70
C LYS A 700 11.94 -13.55 -7.29
N ARG A 701 10.91 -13.65 -6.44
CA ARG A 701 10.95 -14.09 -5.04
C ARG A 701 11.74 -13.16 -4.11
N LEU A 702 11.93 -11.90 -4.49
CA LEU A 702 12.53 -10.85 -3.65
C LEU A 702 11.44 -10.19 -2.79
N TYR A 703 10.79 -10.98 -1.93
CA TYR A 703 9.60 -10.54 -1.18
C TYR A 703 9.83 -9.33 -0.29
N ARG A 704 11.02 -9.20 0.32
CA ARG A 704 11.36 -8.06 1.18
C ARG A 704 11.39 -6.73 0.43
N GLU A 705 11.96 -6.75 -0.77
CA GLU A 705 12.02 -5.56 -1.63
C GLU A 705 10.64 -5.26 -2.21
N ALA A 706 9.93 -6.28 -2.70
CA ALA A 706 8.56 -6.13 -3.21
C ALA A 706 7.61 -5.52 -2.16
N GLU A 707 7.70 -5.93 -0.90
CA GLU A 707 6.88 -5.38 0.20
C GLU A 707 7.12 -3.87 0.37
N ILE A 708 8.36 -3.40 0.25
CA ILE A 708 8.70 -1.98 0.36
C ILE A 708 7.95 -1.17 -0.71
N PHE A 709 7.95 -1.65 -1.95
CA PHE A 709 7.27 -0.97 -3.05
C PHE A 709 5.74 -1.03 -2.91
N PHE A 710 5.16 -2.18 -2.54
CA PHE A 710 3.71 -2.26 -2.29
C PHE A 710 3.26 -1.34 -1.15
N ARG A 711 4.03 -1.25 -0.07
CA ARG A 711 3.74 -0.35 1.05
C ARG A 711 3.93 1.11 0.68
N SER A 712 4.93 1.44 -0.14
CA SER A 712 5.10 2.80 -0.63
C SER A 712 3.86 3.30 -1.37
N ILE A 713 3.14 2.42 -2.08
CA ILE A 713 1.89 2.77 -2.77
C ILE A 713 0.79 3.09 -1.76
N THR A 714 0.59 2.28 -0.71
CA THR A 714 -0.41 2.56 0.32
C THR A 714 -0.09 3.82 1.12
N ASP A 715 1.18 4.16 1.25
CA ASP A 715 1.61 5.37 1.97
C ASP A 715 1.49 6.63 1.11
N PHE A 716 1.83 6.56 -0.18
CA PHE A 716 1.65 7.67 -1.12
C PHE A 716 0.18 7.88 -1.50
N TYR A 717 -0.61 6.81 -1.55
CA TYR A 717 -2.01 6.81 -1.95
C TYR A 717 -2.91 6.08 -0.93
N PRO A 718 -3.12 6.66 0.28
CA PRO A 718 -3.88 6.00 1.35
C PRO A 718 -5.35 5.74 1.01
N ARG A 719 -5.93 6.48 0.07
CA ARG A 719 -7.32 6.33 -0.38
C ARG A 719 -7.47 5.37 -1.58
N SER A 720 -6.39 4.74 -2.02
CA SER A 720 -6.43 3.83 -3.17
C SER A 720 -6.93 2.45 -2.75
N VAL A 721 -8.11 2.07 -3.24
CA VAL A 721 -8.70 0.75 -2.97
C VAL A 721 -7.80 -0.36 -3.54
N GLU A 722 -7.30 -0.18 -4.76
CA GLU A 722 -6.46 -1.19 -5.43
C GLU A 722 -5.10 -1.33 -4.72
N GLY A 723 -4.55 -0.24 -4.18
CA GLY A 723 -3.27 -0.28 -3.45
C GLY A 723 -3.35 -1.18 -2.22
N TRP A 724 -4.38 -0.97 -1.38
CA TRP A 724 -4.62 -1.78 -0.20
C TRP A 724 -5.00 -3.23 -0.53
N ALA A 725 -5.83 -3.42 -1.55
CA ALA A 725 -6.21 -4.75 -2.01
C ALA A 725 -5.01 -5.53 -2.57
N ILE A 726 -4.13 -4.91 -3.35
CA ILE A 726 -2.94 -5.56 -3.90
C ILE A 726 -1.94 -5.90 -2.79
N LEU A 727 -1.75 -5.02 -1.81
CA LEU A 727 -0.95 -5.32 -0.63
C LEU A 727 -1.53 -6.53 0.15
N HIS A 728 -2.86 -6.61 0.27
CA HIS A 728 -3.53 -7.77 0.86
C HIS A 728 -3.25 -9.05 0.06
N LEU A 729 -3.37 -9.02 -1.26
CA LEU A 729 -3.10 -10.17 -2.15
C LEU A 729 -1.63 -10.61 -2.08
N PHE A 730 -0.70 -9.67 -1.97
CA PHE A 730 0.72 -9.95 -1.74
C PHE A 730 0.94 -10.68 -0.41
N TYR A 731 0.24 -10.27 0.66
CA TYR A 731 0.33 -10.95 1.94
C TYR A 731 -0.27 -12.35 1.92
N ILE A 732 -1.44 -12.54 1.28
CA ILE A 732 -2.00 -13.87 1.02
C ILE A 732 -0.96 -14.76 0.32
N ARG A 733 -0.25 -14.22 -0.66
CA ARG A 733 0.77 -14.96 -1.41
C ARG A 733 2.01 -15.34 -0.59
N THR A 734 2.30 -14.58 0.47
CA THR A 734 3.45 -14.77 1.38
C THR A 734 3.06 -15.47 2.69
N ASP A 735 1.85 -16.06 2.75
CA ASP A 735 1.25 -16.73 3.92
C ASP A 735 1.10 -15.83 5.17
N TYR A 736 1.13 -14.52 4.99
CA TYR A 736 0.83 -13.54 6.02
C TYR A 736 -0.64 -13.09 5.84
N TYR A 737 -1.47 -13.13 6.88
CA TYR A 737 -2.91 -12.83 6.74
C TYR A 737 -3.35 -11.61 7.58
N PRO A 738 -2.93 -10.39 7.21
CA PRO A 738 -3.39 -9.19 7.88
C PRO A 738 -4.78 -8.83 7.38
N ASP A 739 -5.78 -9.05 8.23
CA ASP A 739 -7.18 -8.70 7.97
C ASP A 739 -7.41 -7.18 7.84
N ILE A 740 -6.44 -6.39 8.31
CA ILE A 740 -6.51 -4.92 8.32
C ILE A 740 -6.43 -4.33 6.91
N THR A 741 -5.63 -4.90 6.00
CA THR A 741 -5.43 -4.33 4.66
C THR A 741 -6.72 -4.41 3.83
N ILE A 742 -7.46 -5.51 3.96
CA ILE A 742 -8.76 -5.66 3.28
C ILE A 742 -9.86 -4.82 3.94
N ARG A 743 -9.81 -4.64 5.27
CA ARG A 743 -10.73 -3.74 6.00
C ARG A 743 -10.55 -2.31 5.53
N ILE A 744 -9.31 -1.81 5.48
CA ILE A 744 -9.01 -0.48 4.96
C ILE A 744 -9.43 -0.35 3.50
N ALA A 745 -9.18 -1.35 2.65
CA ALA A 745 -9.64 -1.32 1.25
C ALA A 745 -11.16 -1.19 1.13
N LYS A 746 -11.93 -1.87 2.00
CA LYS A 746 -13.40 -1.75 2.07
C LYS A 746 -13.83 -0.38 2.57
N GLU A 747 -13.16 0.17 3.58
CA GLU A 747 -13.43 1.53 4.07
C GLU A 747 -13.14 2.60 2.99
N CYS A 748 -12.02 2.48 2.27
CA CYS A 748 -11.72 3.34 1.12
C CYS A 748 -12.76 3.19 0.00
N MET A 749 -13.39 2.02 -0.11
CA MET A 749 -14.51 1.80 -1.02
C MET A 749 -15.80 2.46 -0.52
N GLU A 750 -15.96 2.83 0.74
CA GLU A 750 -17.14 3.59 1.18
C GLU A 750 -16.95 5.11 1.05
N ASP A 751 -15.69 5.56 0.95
CA ASP A 751 -15.36 6.96 0.75
C ASP A 751 -15.85 7.47 -0.62
N LYS A 752 -16.27 8.74 -0.66
CA LYS A 752 -16.74 9.41 -1.89
C LYS A 752 -15.58 10.03 -2.67
N ASP A 753 -14.48 10.38 -2.00
CA ASP A 753 -13.29 11.00 -2.59
C ASP A 753 -12.22 9.94 -2.92
N ARG A 754 -12.57 8.98 -3.80
CA ARG A 754 -11.65 7.89 -4.16
C ARG A 754 -10.68 8.31 -5.26
N ASP A 755 -9.43 7.89 -5.12
CA ASP A 755 -8.43 7.95 -6.20
C ASP A 755 -8.67 6.78 -7.18
N THR A 756 -9.80 6.79 -7.88
CA THR A 756 -10.07 5.78 -8.93
C THR A 756 -9.39 6.18 -10.22
N GLU A 757 -8.21 5.62 -10.46
CA GLU A 757 -7.45 5.69 -11.72
C GLU A 757 -7.61 4.40 -12.54
N ILE A 758 -8.84 3.88 -12.68
CA ILE A 758 -9.04 2.96 -13.81
C ILE A 758 -8.87 3.85 -15.04
N ASP A 759 -7.77 3.70 -15.77
CA ASP A 759 -7.63 4.31 -17.11
C ASP A 759 -8.95 4.00 -17.85
N ASP A 760 -9.73 5.05 -18.15
CA ASP A 760 -11.10 4.94 -18.69
C ASP A 760 -11.13 4.20 -20.03
N ARG A 761 -9.96 3.92 -20.61
CA ARG A 761 -9.83 3.10 -21.81
C ARG A 761 -10.26 1.66 -21.56
N GLU A 762 -11.20 1.22 -22.39
CA GLU A 762 -11.54 -0.18 -22.53
C GLU A 762 -10.41 -0.93 -23.26
N PRO A 763 -10.00 -2.10 -22.74
CA PRO A 763 -9.12 -3.01 -23.48
C PRO A 763 -9.72 -3.39 -24.84
N LEU A 764 -8.90 -3.55 -25.88
CA LEU A 764 -9.43 -3.90 -27.21
C LEU A 764 -10.05 -5.31 -27.26
N ALA A 765 -9.49 -6.26 -26.51
CA ALA A 765 -9.86 -7.68 -26.60
C ALA A 765 -10.98 -8.13 -25.64
N TRP A 766 -11.28 -7.36 -24.59
CA TRP A 766 -12.26 -7.75 -23.58
C TRP A 766 -12.90 -6.53 -22.93
N SER A 767 -14.06 -6.71 -22.31
CA SER A 767 -14.91 -5.62 -21.83
C SER A 767 -15.07 -5.62 -20.32
N MET A 768 -15.23 -4.42 -19.74
CA MET A 768 -15.45 -4.25 -18.30
C MET A 768 -16.93 -4.25 -17.88
N ILE A 769 -17.88 -4.48 -18.81
CA ILE A 769 -19.34 -4.38 -18.56
C ILE A 769 -19.79 -5.20 -17.34
N HIS A 770 -19.18 -6.36 -17.12
CA HIS A 770 -19.54 -7.24 -16.01
C HIS A 770 -18.85 -6.91 -14.68
N CYS A 771 -18.03 -5.86 -14.56
CA CYS A 771 -17.35 -5.55 -13.30
C CYS A 771 -18.34 -5.04 -12.23
N PRO A 772 -18.55 -5.75 -11.11
CA PRO A 772 -19.27 -5.17 -9.99
C PRO A 772 -18.42 -4.07 -9.33
N ARG A 773 -18.98 -2.87 -9.18
CA ARG A 773 -18.31 -1.72 -8.54
C ARG A 773 -18.31 -1.78 -7.01
N ASN A 774 -19.00 -2.76 -6.43
CA ASN A 774 -19.17 -2.92 -5.00
C ASN A 774 -18.25 -4.01 -4.41
N SER A 775 -17.44 -4.68 -5.25
CA SER A 775 -16.51 -5.72 -4.80
C SER A 775 -15.07 -5.24 -4.98
N VAL A 776 -14.34 -5.21 -3.86
CA VAL A 776 -12.91 -4.83 -3.81
C VAL A 776 -12.09 -5.76 -4.70
N TYR A 777 -12.34 -7.07 -4.63
CA TYR A 777 -11.58 -8.06 -5.39
C TYR A 777 -11.85 -7.97 -6.88
N MET A 778 -13.08 -7.70 -7.31
CA MET A 778 -13.39 -7.59 -8.74
C MET A 778 -12.84 -6.31 -9.37
N MET A 779 -12.91 -5.19 -8.65
CA MET A 779 -12.25 -3.95 -9.10
C MET A 779 -10.74 -4.16 -9.23
N THR A 780 -10.14 -4.77 -8.21
CA THR A 780 -8.70 -5.07 -8.20
C THR A 780 -8.32 -6.07 -9.29
N THR A 781 -9.13 -7.09 -9.54
CA THR A 781 -8.93 -8.06 -10.62
C THR A 781 -8.94 -7.36 -11.98
N THR A 782 -9.94 -6.52 -12.24
CA THR A 782 -10.06 -5.77 -13.50
C THR A 782 -8.83 -4.90 -13.72
N PHE A 783 -8.38 -4.21 -12.67
CA PHE A 783 -7.17 -3.39 -12.70
C PHE A 783 -5.90 -4.22 -12.97
N LEU A 784 -5.71 -5.34 -12.27
CA LEU A 784 -4.55 -6.22 -12.45
C LEU A 784 -4.51 -6.89 -13.84
N LEU A 785 -5.68 -7.27 -14.39
CA LEU A 785 -5.76 -7.83 -15.74
C LEU A 785 -5.37 -6.79 -16.82
N LYS A 786 -5.72 -5.51 -16.64
CA LYS A 786 -5.24 -4.43 -17.52
C LYS A 786 -3.72 -4.25 -17.47
N LEU A 787 -3.12 -4.49 -16.31
CA LEU A 787 -1.66 -4.42 -16.12
C LEU A 787 -0.95 -5.73 -16.49
N HIS A 788 -1.69 -6.76 -16.97
CA HIS A 788 -1.16 -8.08 -17.29
C HIS A 788 -0.48 -8.80 -16.11
N LEU A 789 -0.94 -8.53 -14.88
CA LEU A 789 -0.44 -9.14 -13.64
C LEU A 789 -1.32 -10.33 -13.23
N TYR A 790 -1.17 -11.44 -13.95
CA TYR A 790 -2.08 -12.59 -13.86
C TYR A 790 -2.05 -13.34 -12.52
N ASP A 791 -0.89 -13.40 -11.86
CA ASP A 791 -0.73 -14.14 -10.60
C ASP A 791 -1.57 -13.52 -9.48
N LEU A 792 -1.46 -12.21 -9.29
CA LEU A 792 -2.26 -11.47 -8.32
C LEU A 792 -3.75 -11.46 -8.70
N ALA A 793 -4.07 -11.32 -9.99
CA ALA A 793 -5.45 -11.36 -10.46
C ALA A 793 -6.12 -12.71 -10.17
N GLY A 794 -5.38 -13.81 -10.33
CA GLY A 794 -5.86 -15.16 -9.99
C GLY A 794 -6.14 -15.33 -8.50
N ILE A 795 -5.32 -14.76 -7.62
CA ILE A 795 -5.56 -14.79 -6.16
C ILE A 795 -6.83 -13.99 -5.83
N ALA A 796 -7.01 -12.80 -6.42
CA ALA A 796 -8.20 -11.99 -6.21
C ALA A 796 -9.48 -12.71 -6.67
N LEU A 797 -9.44 -13.36 -7.84
CA LEU A 797 -10.55 -14.17 -8.34
C LEU A 797 -10.85 -15.37 -7.45
N ALA A 798 -9.82 -16.03 -6.90
CA ALA A 798 -10.01 -17.13 -5.96
C ALA A 798 -10.68 -16.66 -4.65
N GLN A 799 -10.30 -15.50 -4.14
CA GLN A 799 -10.96 -14.90 -2.96
C GLN A 799 -12.42 -14.54 -3.26
N GLU A 800 -12.70 -13.91 -4.40
CA GLU A 800 -14.08 -13.57 -4.76
C GLU A 800 -14.95 -14.82 -4.98
N MET A 801 -14.37 -15.89 -5.54
CA MET A 801 -15.03 -17.19 -5.69
C MET A 801 -15.44 -17.78 -4.34
N SER A 802 -14.59 -17.61 -3.31
CA SER A 802 -14.91 -18.08 -1.96
C SER A 802 -16.08 -17.33 -1.32
N LEU A 803 -16.25 -16.04 -1.65
CA LEU A 803 -17.30 -15.18 -1.08
C LEU A 803 -18.64 -15.32 -1.80
N THR A 804 -18.62 -15.35 -3.15
CA THR A 804 -19.83 -15.21 -3.98
C THR A 804 -20.18 -16.48 -4.75
N GLY A 805 -19.31 -17.51 -4.72
CA GLY A 805 -19.44 -18.71 -5.53
C GLY A 805 -19.17 -18.46 -7.01
N ARG A 806 -19.71 -19.31 -7.90
CA ARG A 806 -19.54 -19.20 -9.36
C ARG A 806 -20.57 -18.26 -9.99
N SER A 807 -20.38 -16.96 -9.81
CA SER A 807 -21.20 -15.92 -10.44
C SER A 807 -20.82 -15.69 -11.91
N THR A 808 -21.74 -15.16 -12.72
CA THR A 808 -21.51 -14.92 -14.16
C THR A 808 -20.32 -14.00 -14.43
N TYR A 809 -20.19 -12.90 -13.68
CA TYR A 809 -19.08 -11.98 -13.87
C TYR A 809 -17.74 -12.62 -13.50
N LEU A 810 -17.71 -13.43 -12.43
CA LEU A 810 -16.50 -14.15 -12.03
C LEU A 810 -16.07 -15.11 -13.13
N LEU A 811 -16.98 -15.92 -13.66
CA LEU A 811 -16.72 -16.82 -14.79
C LEU A 811 -16.20 -16.06 -16.02
N TYR A 812 -16.77 -14.90 -16.32
CA TYR A 812 -16.28 -14.04 -17.40
C TYR A 812 -14.84 -13.56 -17.17
N TYR A 813 -14.51 -13.03 -15.99
CA TYR A 813 -13.16 -12.55 -15.70
C TYR A 813 -12.13 -13.68 -15.57
N MET A 814 -12.54 -14.88 -15.12
CA MET A 814 -11.71 -16.08 -15.21
C MET A 814 -11.43 -16.43 -16.67
N ALA A 815 -12.44 -16.39 -17.54
CA ALA A 815 -12.24 -16.61 -18.97
C ALA A 815 -11.30 -15.57 -19.59
N VAL A 816 -11.42 -14.29 -19.21
CA VAL A 816 -10.50 -13.22 -19.65
C VAL A 816 -9.08 -13.53 -19.20
N GLN A 817 -8.86 -13.91 -17.94
CA GLN A 817 -7.55 -14.29 -17.44
C GLN A 817 -6.95 -15.47 -18.24
N HIS A 818 -7.75 -16.51 -18.50
CA HIS A 818 -7.31 -17.66 -19.28
C HIS A 818 -7.02 -17.30 -20.75
N TYR A 819 -7.83 -16.44 -21.37
CA TYR A 819 -7.58 -15.91 -22.73
C TYR A 819 -6.25 -15.16 -22.78
N LEU A 820 -5.98 -14.28 -21.83
CA LEU A 820 -4.73 -13.51 -21.76
C LEU A 820 -3.51 -14.41 -21.50
N LEU A 821 -3.68 -15.50 -20.75
CA LEU A 821 -2.67 -16.55 -20.55
C LEU A 821 -2.52 -17.52 -21.75
N ARG A 822 -3.23 -17.27 -22.86
CA ARG A 822 -3.28 -18.13 -24.07
C ARG A 822 -3.79 -19.56 -23.81
N ARG A 823 -4.63 -19.74 -22.79
CA ARG A 823 -5.31 -21.00 -22.47
C ARG A 823 -6.76 -20.95 -22.97
N TYR A 824 -6.92 -21.08 -24.28
CA TYR A 824 -8.21 -20.86 -24.95
C TYR A 824 -9.27 -21.91 -24.58
N ASP A 825 -8.89 -23.18 -24.42
CA ASP A 825 -9.79 -24.25 -23.98
C ASP A 825 -10.43 -23.97 -22.62
N ASP A 826 -9.61 -23.57 -21.63
CA ASP A 826 -10.06 -23.21 -20.29
C ASP A 826 -10.99 -21.98 -20.36
N ALA A 827 -10.62 -20.96 -21.14
CA ALA A 827 -11.43 -19.77 -21.32
C ALA A 827 -12.81 -20.10 -21.92
N LEU A 828 -12.84 -20.94 -22.97
CA LEU A 828 -14.08 -21.42 -23.58
C LEU A 828 -14.93 -22.24 -22.61
N SER A 829 -14.32 -23.00 -21.69
CA SER A 829 -15.07 -23.75 -20.68
C SER A 829 -15.86 -22.83 -19.73
N HIS A 830 -15.20 -21.79 -19.20
CA HIS A 830 -15.84 -20.80 -18.33
C HIS A 830 -16.87 -19.96 -19.09
N LEU A 831 -16.62 -19.62 -20.36
CA LEU A 831 -17.59 -18.88 -21.19
C LEU A 831 -18.83 -19.70 -21.51
N ARG A 832 -18.69 -21.01 -21.74
CA ARG A 832 -19.85 -21.91 -21.93
C ARG A 832 -20.68 -21.99 -20.65
N GLU A 833 -20.04 -22.06 -19.49
CA GLU A 833 -20.74 -22.03 -18.19
C GLU A 833 -21.47 -20.69 -17.99
N ALA A 834 -20.79 -19.55 -18.21
CA ALA A 834 -21.39 -18.22 -18.11
C ALA A 834 -22.59 -18.06 -19.06
N LYS A 835 -22.46 -18.54 -20.31
CA LYS A 835 -23.54 -18.56 -21.30
C LYS A 835 -24.74 -19.38 -20.83
N CYS A 836 -24.51 -20.52 -20.17
CA CYS A 836 -25.59 -21.36 -19.64
C CYS A 836 -26.34 -20.68 -18.49
N GLN A 837 -25.66 -19.87 -17.66
CA GLN A 837 -26.25 -19.21 -16.50
C GLN A 837 -27.02 -17.93 -16.86
N TYR A 838 -26.42 -17.05 -17.69
CA TYR A 838 -26.92 -15.69 -17.93
C TYR A 838 -27.43 -15.46 -19.36
N GLY A 839 -27.15 -16.38 -20.27
CA GLY A 839 -27.38 -16.19 -21.70
C GLY A 839 -26.17 -15.56 -22.40
N MET A 840 -26.34 -15.31 -23.70
CA MET A 840 -25.28 -14.78 -24.56
C MET A 840 -25.34 -13.25 -24.59
N ASP A 841 -24.26 -12.61 -24.14
CA ASP A 841 -24.05 -11.15 -24.19
C ASP A 841 -22.89 -10.79 -25.13
N TYR A 842 -22.80 -9.52 -25.57
CA TYR A 842 -21.78 -9.04 -26.52
C TYR A 842 -20.37 -9.43 -26.08
N SER A 843 -20.03 -9.16 -24.82
CA SER A 843 -18.73 -9.46 -24.20
C SER A 843 -18.37 -10.95 -24.27
N ILE A 844 -19.33 -11.84 -23.97
CA ILE A 844 -19.17 -13.30 -23.98
C ILE A 844 -18.98 -13.78 -25.43
N GLY A 845 -19.83 -13.33 -26.36
CA GLY A 845 -19.74 -13.76 -27.77
C GLY A 845 -18.48 -13.26 -28.45
N CYS A 846 -18.08 -12.03 -28.16
CA CYS A 846 -16.85 -11.44 -28.66
C CYS A 846 -15.63 -12.25 -28.16
N LEU A 847 -15.55 -12.53 -26.85
CA LEU A 847 -14.44 -13.28 -26.28
C LEU A 847 -14.41 -14.75 -26.73
N MET A 848 -15.57 -15.40 -26.90
CA MET A 848 -15.65 -16.74 -27.50
C MET A 848 -15.14 -16.73 -28.94
N GLY A 849 -15.58 -15.75 -29.74
CA GLY A 849 -15.09 -15.59 -31.11
C GLY A 849 -13.58 -15.35 -31.16
N HIS A 850 -13.03 -14.57 -30.22
CA HIS A 850 -11.60 -14.34 -30.10
C HIS A 850 -10.83 -15.62 -29.77
N CYS A 851 -11.33 -16.46 -28.87
CA CYS A 851 -10.72 -17.76 -28.58
C CYS A 851 -10.69 -18.66 -29.83
N TYR A 852 -11.83 -18.82 -30.51
CA TYR A 852 -11.91 -19.65 -31.74
C TYR A 852 -11.04 -19.10 -32.88
N PHE A 853 -10.92 -17.77 -33.00
CA PHE A 853 -10.02 -17.14 -33.96
C PHE A 853 -8.55 -17.50 -33.69
N GLN A 854 -8.12 -17.50 -32.42
CA GLN A 854 -6.76 -17.87 -32.03
C GLN A 854 -6.50 -19.37 -32.17
N GLU A 855 -7.52 -20.22 -32.00
CA GLU A 855 -7.43 -21.67 -32.27
C GLU A 855 -7.41 -22.00 -33.78
N GLY A 856 -7.83 -21.06 -34.64
CA GLY A 856 -7.91 -21.23 -36.09
C GLY A 856 -9.24 -21.80 -36.60
N ASP A 857 -10.24 -21.98 -35.73
CA ASP A 857 -11.60 -22.35 -36.14
C ASP A 857 -12.38 -21.10 -36.60
N PHE A 858 -12.17 -20.74 -37.86
CA PHE A 858 -12.79 -19.55 -38.44
C PHE A 858 -14.32 -19.70 -38.60
N GLU A 859 -14.88 -20.91 -38.63
CA GLU A 859 -16.32 -21.10 -38.84
C GLU A 859 -17.11 -20.73 -37.59
N GLU A 860 -16.73 -21.31 -36.44
CA GLU A 860 -17.36 -20.96 -35.17
C GLU A 860 -17.02 -19.52 -34.76
N ALA A 861 -15.80 -19.03 -35.06
CA ALA A 861 -15.46 -17.63 -34.80
C ALA A 861 -16.43 -16.65 -35.51
N ILE A 862 -16.69 -16.84 -36.81
CA ILE A 862 -17.63 -15.99 -37.56
C ILE A 862 -19.02 -16.03 -36.92
N LYS A 863 -19.52 -17.21 -36.57
CA LYS A 863 -20.84 -17.38 -35.97
C LYS A 863 -21.00 -16.60 -34.66
N TYR A 864 -20.01 -16.65 -33.77
CA TYR A 864 -20.05 -15.91 -32.51
C TYR A 864 -19.88 -14.40 -32.71
N TYR A 865 -19.04 -13.96 -33.65
CA TYR A 865 -18.89 -12.55 -33.97
C TYR A 865 -20.14 -11.95 -34.62
N GLU A 866 -20.76 -12.65 -35.56
CA GLU A 866 -22.01 -12.21 -36.20
C GLU A 866 -23.14 -12.09 -35.17
N PHE A 867 -23.23 -13.05 -34.26
CA PHE A 867 -24.16 -12.96 -33.13
C PHE A 867 -23.88 -11.72 -32.29
N ALA A 868 -22.62 -11.49 -31.88
CA ALA A 868 -22.25 -10.33 -31.07
C ALA A 868 -22.54 -9.00 -31.81
N ASN A 869 -22.35 -8.94 -33.12
CA ASN A 869 -22.65 -7.77 -33.94
C ASN A 869 -24.16 -7.50 -34.11
N MET A 870 -25.01 -8.53 -33.99
CA MET A 870 -26.47 -8.42 -34.06
C MET A 870 -27.12 -7.96 -32.75
N LEU A 871 -26.38 -7.95 -31.63
CA LEU A 871 -26.91 -7.54 -30.33
C LEU A 871 -27.14 -6.03 -30.27
N PHE A 872 -28.29 -5.63 -29.70
CA PHE A 872 -28.69 -4.22 -29.58
C PHE A 872 -27.88 -3.44 -28.54
N ASN A 873 -27.41 -4.11 -27.48
CA ASN A 873 -26.67 -3.53 -26.37
C ASN A 873 -25.14 -3.50 -26.58
N ARG A 874 -24.66 -3.66 -27.83
CA ARG A 874 -23.23 -3.68 -28.12
C ARG A 874 -22.61 -2.27 -28.07
N PRO A 875 -21.31 -2.16 -27.74
CA PRO A 875 -20.56 -0.91 -27.86
C PRO A 875 -20.52 -0.38 -29.30
N ASP A 876 -20.32 0.93 -29.46
CA ASP A 876 -20.17 1.57 -30.78
C ASP A 876 -18.83 1.17 -31.43
N ASN A 877 -17.76 1.11 -30.62
CA ASN A 877 -16.43 0.73 -31.09
C ASN A 877 -16.29 -0.80 -31.11
N ILE A 878 -16.61 -1.40 -32.25
CA ILE A 878 -16.44 -2.84 -32.51
C ILE A 878 -15.27 -3.14 -33.47
N TYR A 879 -14.27 -2.26 -33.47
CA TYR A 879 -13.17 -2.29 -34.44
C TYR A 879 -12.46 -3.66 -34.52
N LEU A 880 -11.95 -4.17 -33.40
CA LEU A 880 -11.20 -5.44 -33.37
C LEU A 880 -12.06 -6.63 -33.82
N LEU A 881 -13.34 -6.63 -33.45
CA LEU A 881 -14.30 -7.64 -33.89
C LEU A 881 -14.43 -7.61 -35.42
N GLN A 882 -14.67 -6.44 -36.03
CA GLN A 882 -14.80 -6.34 -37.48
C GLN A 882 -13.51 -6.73 -38.20
N LEU A 883 -12.35 -6.31 -37.69
CA LEU A 883 -11.07 -6.68 -38.26
C LEU A 883 -10.88 -8.20 -38.27
N ARG A 884 -11.13 -8.88 -37.13
CA ARG A 884 -11.02 -10.35 -37.02
C ARG A 884 -12.06 -11.08 -37.87
N VAL A 885 -13.29 -10.59 -37.99
CA VAL A 885 -14.30 -11.16 -38.90
C VAL A 885 -13.85 -11.05 -40.36
N GLY A 886 -13.32 -9.89 -40.76
CA GLY A 886 -12.77 -9.70 -42.10
C GLY A 886 -11.64 -10.68 -42.39
N LEU A 887 -10.72 -10.87 -41.45
CA LEU A 887 -9.62 -11.84 -41.54
C LEU A 887 -10.13 -13.28 -41.65
N CYS A 888 -11.17 -13.67 -40.90
CA CYS A 888 -11.81 -14.98 -41.05
C CYS A 888 -12.36 -15.18 -42.48
N TYR A 889 -13.02 -14.16 -43.05
CA TYR A 889 -13.55 -14.23 -44.40
C TYR A 889 -12.45 -14.27 -45.48
N GLU A 890 -11.36 -13.52 -45.28
CA GLU A 890 -10.19 -13.55 -46.15
C GLU A 890 -9.52 -14.95 -46.15
N ASN A 891 -9.35 -15.57 -44.98
CA ASN A 891 -8.83 -16.93 -44.85
C ASN A 891 -9.74 -17.98 -45.53
N LYS A 892 -11.06 -17.74 -45.55
CA LYS A 892 -12.03 -18.54 -46.31
C LYS A 892 -12.08 -18.21 -47.82
N LYS A 893 -11.32 -17.21 -48.29
CA LYS A 893 -11.33 -16.67 -49.66
C LYS A 893 -12.67 -16.07 -50.09
N GLU A 894 -13.50 -15.65 -49.12
CA GLU A 894 -14.77 -14.96 -49.38
C GLU A 894 -14.55 -13.44 -49.47
N TYR A 895 -13.76 -13.01 -50.44
CA TYR A 895 -13.27 -11.62 -50.53
C TYR A 895 -14.36 -10.55 -50.67
N GLU A 896 -15.52 -10.86 -51.27
CA GLU A 896 -16.65 -9.92 -51.35
C GLU A 896 -17.26 -9.58 -49.98
N LYS A 897 -17.31 -10.55 -49.06
CA LYS A 897 -17.75 -10.31 -47.68
C LYS A 897 -16.66 -9.64 -46.88
N ALA A 898 -15.41 -10.11 -47.02
CA ALA A 898 -14.24 -9.55 -46.35
C ALA A 898 -14.12 -8.04 -46.63
N LYS A 899 -14.18 -7.64 -47.90
CA LYS A 899 -14.21 -6.25 -48.36
C LYS A 899 -15.25 -5.40 -47.62
N LYS A 900 -16.50 -5.86 -47.52
CA LYS A 900 -17.57 -5.09 -46.84
C LYS A 900 -17.25 -4.89 -45.36
N VAL A 901 -16.75 -5.93 -44.70
CA VAL A 901 -16.40 -5.88 -43.28
C VAL A 901 -15.19 -4.97 -43.03
N PHE A 902 -14.15 -5.06 -43.86
CA PHE A 902 -12.97 -4.19 -43.74
C PHE A 902 -13.28 -2.72 -44.02
N LEU A 903 -14.16 -2.41 -44.98
CA LEU A 903 -14.61 -1.04 -45.20
C LEU A 903 -15.38 -0.48 -44.00
N ASN A 904 -16.19 -1.30 -43.32
CA ASN A 904 -16.82 -0.90 -42.07
C ASN A 904 -15.76 -0.67 -40.97
N ALA A 905 -14.74 -1.52 -40.89
CA ALA A 905 -13.65 -1.36 -39.92
C ALA A 905 -12.91 -0.04 -40.14
N CYS A 906 -12.63 0.31 -41.41
CA CYS A 906 -12.02 1.58 -41.80
C CYS A 906 -12.89 2.81 -41.43
N GLN A 907 -14.22 2.66 -41.45
CA GLN A 907 -15.14 3.72 -41.03
C GLN A 907 -15.13 3.92 -39.51
N ILE A 908 -14.95 2.85 -38.73
CA ILE A 908 -14.88 2.93 -37.26
C ILE A 908 -13.53 3.50 -36.82
N SER A 909 -12.43 2.89 -37.26
CA SER A 909 -11.08 3.33 -36.97
C SER A 909 -10.16 3.05 -38.16
N PRO A 910 -9.67 4.08 -38.86
CA PRO A 910 -8.77 3.88 -40.00
C PRO A 910 -7.35 3.56 -39.50
N THR A 911 -6.93 2.31 -39.69
CA THR A 911 -5.58 1.83 -39.39
C THR A 911 -4.87 1.36 -40.65
N SER A 912 -3.55 1.21 -40.58
CA SER A 912 -2.79 0.64 -41.70
C SER A 912 -3.30 -0.76 -42.04
N GLN A 913 -3.63 -1.56 -41.03
CA GLN A 913 -4.07 -2.92 -41.21
C GLN A 913 -5.49 -3.04 -41.80
N SER A 914 -6.43 -2.21 -41.36
CA SER A 914 -7.79 -2.19 -41.93
C SER A 914 -7.76 -1.85 -43.42
N TRP A 915 -6.94 -0.87 -43.80
CA TRP A 915 -6.77 -0.47 -45.21
C TRP A 915 -5.98 -1.47 -46.03
N LEU A 916 -4.96 -2.11 -45.44
CA LEU A 916 -4.20 -3.20 -46.07
C LEU A 916 -5.15 -4.32 -46.49
N HIS A 917 -5.94 -4.86 -45.56
CA HIS A 917 -6.83 -5.99 -45.88
C HIS A 917 -8.02 -5.61 -46.79
N ALA A 918 -8.49 -4.36 -46.72
CA ALA A 918 -9.40 -3.84 -47.74
C ALA A 918 -8.73 -3.86 -49.12
N GLY A 919 -7.49 -3.40 -49.23
CA GLY A 919 -6.67 -3.43 -50.44
C GLY A 919 -6.43 -4.84 -50.98
N ILE A 920 -6.10 -5.80 -50.11
CA ILE A 920 -5.94 -7.22 -50.47
C ILE A 920 -7.25 -7.76 -51.05
N SER A 921 -8.38 -7.50 -50.37
CA SER A 921 -9.70 -7.93 -50.85
C SER A 921 -10.05 -7.34 -52.21
N PHE A 922 -9.72 -6.06 -52.47
CA PHE A 922 -9.90 -5.44 -53.78
C PHE A 922 -8.99 -6.04 -54.85
N TYR A 923 -7.73 -6.31 -54.52
CA TYR A 923 -6.75 -6.89 -55.44
C TYR A 923 -7.18 -8.30 -55.90
N GLU A 924 -7.60 -9.16 -54.95
CA GLU A 924 -8.07 -10.52 -55.23
C GLU A 924 -9.38 -10.54 -56.05
N LEU A 925 -10.21 -9.50 -55.91
CA LEU A 925 -11.41 -9.29 -56.75
C LEU A 925 -11.10 -8.64 -58.10
N ASN A 926 -9.82 -8.42 -58.43
CA ASN A 926 -9.34 -7.75 -59.64
C ASN A 926 -9.85 -6.30 -59.80
N GLN A 927 -10.17 -5.63 -58.68
CA GLN A 927 -10.57 -4.23 -58.60
C GLN A 927 -9.32 -3.37 -58.33
N LEU A 928 -8.42 -3.31 -59.32
CA LEU A 928 -7.05 -2.79 -59.14
C LEU A 928 -7.00 -1.30 -58.78
N LYS A 929 -7.94 -0.48 -59.25
CA LYS A 929 -7.96 0.97 -58.96
C LYS A 929 -8.31 1.24 -57.50
N GLU A 930 -9.31 0.54 -56.99
CA GLU A 930 -9.74 0.63 -55.60
C GLU A 930 -8.68 0.03 -54.67
N ALA A 931 -8.02 -1.05 -55.09
CA ALA A 931 -6.87 -1.63 -54.38
C ALA A 931 -5.73 -0.62 -54.25
N GLU A 932 -5.43 0.14 -55.32
CA GLU A 932 -4.42 1.20 -55.31
C GLU A 932 -4.71 2.25 -54.24
N VAL A 933 -5.93 2.77 -54.21
CA VAL A 933 -6.34 3.78 -53.23
C VAL A 933 -6.23 3.24 -51.81
N ALA A 934 -6.74 2.04 -51.54
CA ALA A 934 -6.71 1.44 -50.21
C ALA A 934 -5.27 1.21 -49.72
N LEU A 935 -4.39 0.66 -50.56
CA LEU A 935 -2.99 0.42 -50.20
C LEU A 935 -2.19 1.72 -50.02
N ILE A 936 -2.49 2.76 -50.79
CA ILE A 936 -1.89 4.09 -50.59
C ILE A 936 -2.32 4.69 -49.25
N GLU A 937 -3.60 4.58 -48.87
CA GLU A 937 -4.06 5.05 -47.55
C GLU A 937 -3.42 4.25 -46.41
N ALA A 938 -3.25 2.93 -46.57
CA ALA A 938 -2.51 2.11 -45.61
C ALA A 938 -1.06 2.59 -45.43
N ASN A 939 -0.39 2.90 -46.55
CA ASN A 939 1.00 3.38 -46.58
C ASN A 939 1.17 4.80 -46.02
N LYS A 940 0.14 5.66 -46.15
CA LYS A 940 0.13 7.00 -45.54
C LYS A 940 0.07 6.91 -44.01
N ILE A 941 -0.63 5.92 -43.48
CA ILE A 941 -0.77 5.71 -42.03
C ILE A 941 0.50 5.10 -41.44
N ASP A 942 1.00 4.03 -42.05
CA ASP A 942 2.26 3.40 -41.67
C ASP A 942 3.09 3.07 -42.92
N ASN A 943 4.10 3.89 -43.16
CA ASN A 943 5.02 3.73 -44.29
C ASN A 943 6.11 2.67 -44.05
N CYS A 944 6.11 2.05 -42.87
CA CYS A 944 7.03 0.99 -42.49
C CYS A 944 6.33 -0.39 -42.46
N ASN A 945 5.04 -0.46 -42.81
CA ASN A 945 4.33 -1.74 -42.94
C ASN A 945 4.83 -2.47 -44.20
N VAL A 946 5.44 -3.63 -43.99
CA VAL A 946 6.16 -4.36 -45.05
C VAL A 946 5.20 -5.07 -46.00
N ASP A 947 4.07 -5.55 -45.48
CA ASP A 947 3.04 -6.21 -46.28
C ASP A 947 2.37 -5.21 -47.23
N VAL A 948 2.14 -3.95 -46.80
CA VAL A 948 1.64 -2.88 -47.67
C VAL A 948 2.57 -2.65 -48.86
N TRP A 949 3.89 -2.56 -48.63
CA TRP A 949 4.87 -2.44 -49.71
C TRP A 949 4.87 -3.66 -50.63
N GLY A 950 4.73 -4.87 -50.09
CA GLY A 950 4.64 -6.10 -50.87
C GLY A 950 3.40 -6.15 -51.78
N TYR A 951 2.22 -5.77 -51.28
CA TYR A 951 1.00 -5.70 -52.09
C TYR A 951 1.02 -4.54 -53.11
N LEU A 952 1.66 -3.41 -52.79
CA LEU A 952 1.93 -2.36 -53.77
C LEU A 952 2.87 -2.84 -54.88
N CYS A 953 3.83 -3.73 -54.59
CA CYS A 953 4.65 -4.38 -55.62
C CYS A 953 3.78 -5.23 -56.57
N LEU A 954 2.93 -6.11 -56.02
CA LEU A 954 2.03 -6.95 -56.82
C LEU A 954 1.09 -6.11 -57.69
N LEU A 955 0.53 -5.06 -57.13
CA LEU A 955 -0.36 -4.15 -57.85
C LEU A 955 0.37 -3.42 -59.00
N ASN A 956 1.57 -2.91 -58.76
CA ASN A 956 2.33 -2.23 -59.82
C ASN A 956 2.78 -3.20 -60.92
N LEU A 957 3.08 -4.47 -60.58
CA LEU A 957 3.34 -5.51 -61.58
C LEU A 957 2.08 -5.80 -62.42
N SER A 958 0.91 -5.96 -61.79
CA SER A 958 -0.33 -6.22 -62.52
C SER A 958 -0.78 -5.05 -63.41
N LEU A 959 -0.39 -3.82 -63.05
CA LEU A 959 -0.59 -2.60 -63.84
C LEU A 959 0.52 -2.32 -64.87
N ASN A 960 1.55 -3.17 -64.97
CA ASN A 960 2.75 -2.98 -65.82
C ASN A 960 3.55 -1.70 -65.55
N ARG A 961 3.58 -1.23 -64.29
CA ARG A 961 4.30 -0.04 -63.82
C ARG A 961 5.64 -0.43 -63.20
N TYR A 962 6.63 -0.70 -64.06
CA TYR A 962 7.90 -1.31 -63.67
C TYR A 962 8.82 -0.40 -62.83
N GLU A 963 8.79 0.91 -63.03
CA GLU A 963 9.63 1.86 -62.28
C GLU A 963 9.15 1.99 -60.83
N GLU A 964 7.85 2.15 -60.64
CA GLU A 964 7.20 2.20 -59.34
C GLU A 964 7.34 0.86 -58.61
N PHE A 965 7.20 -0.26 -59.34
CA PHE A 965 7.51 -1.59 -58.81
C PHE A 965 8.93 -1.66 -58.25
N ALA A 966 9.96 -1.23 -59.00
CA ALA A 966 11.34 -1.26 -58.53
C ALA A 966 11.53 -0.42 -57.25
N HIS A 967 10.83 0.71 -57.13
CA HIS A 967 10.83 1.51 -55.91
C HIS A 967 10.19 0.77 -54.74
N CYS A 968 8.96 0.26 -54.90
CA CYS A 968 8.26 -0.49 -53.86
C CYS A 968 9.05 -1.73 -53.42
N TYR A 969 9.69 -2.43 -54.36
CA TYR A 969 10.47 -3.63 -54.09
C TYR A 969 11.73 -3.33 -53.26
N ARG A 970 12.40 -2.20 -53.52
CA ARG A 970 13.52 -1.73 -52.68
C ARG A 970 13.06 -1.42 -51.25
N GLN A 971 11.89 -0.79 -51.07
CA GLN A 971 11.35 -0.52 -49.74
C GLN A 971 10.94 -1.80 -49.02
N ALA A 972 10.29 -2.74 -49.71
CA ALA A 972 9.92 -4.05 -49.15
C ALA A 972 11.15 -4.85 -48.67
N ILE A 973 12.27 -4.79 -49.41
CA ILE A 973 13.54 -5.40 -48.98
C ILE A 973 14.14 -4.64 -47.80
N LYS A 974 14.12 -3.30 -47.82
CA LYS A 974 14.67 -2.46 -46.74
C LYS A 974 14.03 -2.77 -45.39
N TYR A 975 12.72 -3.02 -45.35
CA TYR A 975 11.99 -3.36 -44.13
C TYR A 975 11.89 -4.87 -43.85
N ASP A 976 12.63 -5.70 -44.61
CA ASP A 976 12.73 -7.15 -44.42
C ASP A 976 11.38 -7.89 -44.58
N LEU A 977 10.87 -7.98 -45.82
CA LEU A 977 9.65 -8.73 -46.14
C LEU A 977 9.78 -10.23 -45.83
N LYS A 978 9.17 -10.65 -44.71
CA LYS A 978 9.18 -12.04 -44.21
C LYS A 978 8.02 -12.90 -44.69
N ASN A 979 6.95 -12.30 -45.21
CA ASN A 979 5.77 -13.03 -45.63
C ASN A 979 6.07 -13.90 -46.87
N GLU A 980 6.33 -15.20 -46.67
CA GLU A 980 6.75 -16.12 -47.73
C GLU A 980 5.71 -16.26 -48.85
N LYS A 981 4.42 -16.23 -48.51
CA LYS A 981 3.34 -16.31 -49.50
C LYS A 981 3.37 -15.11 -50.44
N LEU A 982 3.51 -13.92 -49.87
CA LEU A 982 3.58 -12.67 -50.61
C LEU A 982 4.87 -12.59 -51.44
N LEU A 983 6.00 -12.99 -50.87
CA LEU A 983 7.29 -13.05 -51.58
C LEU A 983 7.24 -14.00 -52.77
N ASN A 984 6.64 -15.18 -52.61
CA ASN A 984 6.47 -16.15 -53.70
C ASN A 984 5.52 -15.63 -54.77
N ALA A 985 4.39 -15.02 -54.39
CA ALA A 985 3.47 -14.40 -55.34
C ALA A 985 4.15 -13.29 -56.17
N ILE A 986 5.01 -12.49 -55.53
CA ILE A 986 5.80 -11.47 -56.21
C ILE A 986 6.77 -12.12 -57.20
N LYS A 987 7.52 -13.16 -56.79
CA LYS A 987 8.46 -13.88 -57.66
C LYS A 987 7.75 -14.53 -58.85
N GLU A 988 6.64 -15.22 -58.62
CA GLU A 988 5.83 -15.85 -59.67
C GLU A 988 5.32 -14.79 -60.67
N SER A 989 4.86 -13.64 -60.18
CA SER A 989 4.41 -12.53 -61.04
C SER A 989 5.57 -11.94 -61.87
N MET A 990 6.78 -11.84 -61.30
CA MET A 990 7.97 -11.42 -62.05
C MET A 990 8.33 -12.42 -63.15
N GLU A 991 8.28 -13.72 -62.87
CA GLU A 991 8.57 -14.79 -63.83
C GLU A 991 7.55 -14.81 -64.98
N GLN A 992 6.25 -14.65 -64.67
CA GLN A 992 5.18 -14.57 -65.67
C GLN A 992 5.35 -13.38 -66.62
N LEU A 993 5.81 -12.23 -66.10
CA LEU A 993 6.05 -11.02 -66.89
C LEU A 993 7.45 -10.97 -67.51
N ASN A 994 8.27 -12.00 -67.30
CA ASN A 994 9.66 -12.11 -67.76
C ASN A 994 10.53 -10.91 -67.34
N TYR A 995 10.23 -10.31 -66.19
CA TYR A 995 10.93 -9.15 -65.65
C TYR A 995 12.15 -9.58 -64.82
N LYS A 996 13.34 -9.09 -65.17
CA LYS A 996 14.56 -9.31 -64.38
C LYS A 996 14.88 -8.05 -63.59
N VAL A 997 14.95 -8.18 -62.27
CA VAL A 997 15.36 -7.08 -61.38
C VAL A 997 16.85 -6.78 -61.63
N GLU A 998 17.16 -5.56 -62.07
CA GLU A 998 18.52 -5.02 -62.01
C GLU A 998 18.84 -4.71 -60.53
N ILE A 999 19.41 -5.68 -59.83
CA ILE A 999 19.95 -5.44 -58.49
C ILE A 999 21.27 -4.66 -58.69
N LEU A 1000 21.22 -3.34 -58.53
CA LEU A 1000 22.42 -2.53 -58.32
C LEU A 1000 23.04 -2.96 -56.99
N GLN A 1001 24.22 -3.60 -57.09
CA GLN A 1001 25.03 -4.10 -55.98
C GLN A 1001 25.52 -3.00 -55.04
#